data_AF-A0A844GAH8-F1
#
_entry.id   AF-A0A844GAH8-F1
#
_cell.length_a   1.000
_cell.length_b   1.000
_cell.length_c   1.000
_cell.angle_alpha   90.00
_cell.angle_beta   90.00
_cell.angle_gamma   90.00
#
_symmetry.space_group_name_H-M   'P 1'
#
loop_
_entity.id
_entity.type
_entity.pdbx_description
1 polymer ?
#
loop_
_entity_poly.entity_id
_entity_poly.type
_entity_poly.pdbx_seq_one_letter_code
_entity_poly.pdbx_strand_id
1 'polypeptide(L)'
;MILMKKRFLLTAFFCCCSMIAVSAQSARCFDPEGFPEARAAELHRKLPVELAAQREWIAGFQTRFGEAFTPIQRKRISRRLEMAERLAAYIESAFKSADKDDIFFAERAILHLKNLCTYLSDEEKLARLFSEQKEIVLSIRDFGAQGDGVTDDSDAFQTALAKIAGMNGVPVKLFLPKGRYLLNKVHRVDNEESHLAFHNQKNITVEGETPDTTLIFGVNEKNGVRVFKSENIQLRNLVLLNRTVPFMEMEVESVDPEAQTITGRHIVPSLPADAPQVAGYGGPKLCFRRDGSLVTGDLWLVPDSLVTLPSGKIRMAVRRGPFHKVRPGMRIACPGRRGGSVVVFSCSRFCMLDRITIHNSWDLALVNHASHASTYSKVRIVPLPGLSFTTNGDGIHAANSGLYSGIGPTVIDCEFRAMGDDPINTYNRGWYVAAVQDHQLLTHGGEAFAGDITYVYDSATGEIRAGLTATETTVRRNWRKYNVSATMVKEQIPSRIKSFDSLNSEPPAEDELREIYFGKSRREMPDVAFNPFRAGAWEVIADCVFADNRNCGPVIQCDNALVENVTIANIESFASKIGAFTTWREGPPPINVLMRNCKIRNSGGLRTEFYVLNPDNEIATGRHVRHVTFENNELVNCHQPAFTIASSSGIEFINNRIVNPQKEAFKITNAEKLTFHGNTVNGKPYTPQIAGKTVWPVRASLQGKLSKEGAWRHVGAGLQNSGGDFEALYAAQYSALKKVKIQTAFRFLKPEGKAGLRLVEHVGVPDNGYYFLLDGATGLFTVSVRRREGTVWKPEQVVFRRQLETAAVNSLEVLSEFTWVVVKVNGKEIWRGGAPLPTLFRSGFVAFDAPVSVEKLEIAGGGHQGGILAFGDSITHHCRWQDTAGKLAGLEIGNGGMACDDTINARKRLESDVIALQPDLVLLLLGTNNSSATQAMTDLKYIIRRLRSARINVIVCTILPRPQPEQAVKLNRLLRQYCRQEQILLHDWYEVMNDGNGNMKKEYGGDVHPNTRGIEVMARSFIENPVVKKFILQSTERKDK
;
A
#
# COMPACT_ATOMS: atom_id res chain seq x y z
N MET A 1 -5.97 7.98 -41.36
CA MET A 1 -4.62 7.36 -41.21
C MET A 1 -3.44 8.34 -41.16
N ILE A 2 -3.56 9.60 -41.64
CA ILE A 2 -2.48 10.62 -41.53
C ILE A 2 -2.63 11.56 -40.30
N LEU A 3 -3.80 11.61 -39.67
CA LEU A 3 -4.02 12.38 -38.43
C LEU A 3 -3.61 11.64 -37.13
N MET A 4 -3.55 10.29 -37.12
CA MET A 4 -3.15 9.50 -35.94
C MET A 4 -1.63 9.42 -35.75
N LYS A 5 -0.83 9.57 -36.82
CA LYS A 5 0.64 9.55 -36.72
C LYS A 5 1.25 10.87 -36.19
N LYS A 6 0.52 11.99 -36.20
CA LYS A 6 1.02 13.29 -35.73
C LYS A 6 0.93 13.51 -34.22
N ARG A 7 0.22 12.66 -33.46
CA ARG A 7 0.20 12.71 -31.98
C ARG A 7 1.30 11.89 -31.31
N PHE A 8 1.93 10.96 -32.03
CA PHE A 8 2.97 10.08 -31.48
C PHE A 8 4.41 10.61 -31.59
N LEU A 9 4.62 11.76 -32.26
CA LEU A 9 5.96 12.30 -32.54
C LEU A 9 6.28 13.63 -31.85
N LEU A 10 5.38 14.19 -31.02
CA LEU A 10 5.64 15.43 -30.28
C LEU A 10 6.17 15.23 -28.85
N THR A 11 6.43 13.99 -28.43
CA THR A 11 6.91 13.64 -27.08
C THR A 11 8.43 13.45 -27.00
N ALA A 12 9.18 13.68 -28.10
CA ALA A 12 10.59 13.30 -28.19
C ALA A 12 11.62 14.44 -28.04
N PHE A 13 11.23 15.71 -27.89
CA PHE A 13 12.22 16.80 -27.83
C PHE A 13 11.81 17.92 -26.87
N PHE A 14 12.19 17.76 -25.59
CA PHE A 14 12.62 18.76 -24.59
C PHE A 14 12.63 18.04 -23.22
N CYS A 15 13.65 17.20 -23.02
CA CYS A 15 13.76 16.33 -21.85
C CYS A 15 14.64 16.99 -20.77
N CYS A 16 14.01 17.73 -19.86
CA CYS A 16 14.52 17.85 -18.49
C CYS A 16 13.58 17.05 -17.58
N CYS A 17 13.58 15.72 -17.74
CA CYS A 17 12.84 14.81 -16.87
C CYS A 17 13.59 14.64 -15.55
N SER A 18 12.99 15.05 -14.44
CA SER A 18 13.44 14.57 -13.13
C SER A 18 12.82 13.20 -12.86
N MET A 19 13.50 12.12 -13.29
CA MET A 19 13.27 10.81 -12.68
C MET A 19 13.75 10.88 -11.25
N ILE A 20 12.84 10.75 -10.28
CA ILE A 20 13.18 10.68 -8.87
C ILE A 20 13.15 9.20 -8.48
N ALA A 21 14.31 8.57 -8.52
CA ALA A 21 14.50 7.29 -7.86
C ALA A 21 14.49 7.53 -6.35
N VAL A 22 13.44 7.07 -5.66
CA VAL A 22 13.53 6.84 -4.22
C VAL A 22 14.34 5.56 -4.09
N SER A 23 15.66 5.69 -3.92
CA SER A 23 16.51 4.53 -3.79
C SER A 23 16.23 3.85 -2.45
N ALA A 24 15.42 2.79 -2.52
CA ALA A 24 15.54 1.62 -1.67
C ALA A 24 15.28 0.32 -2.44
N GLN A 25 16.16 -0.72 -2.43
CA GLN A 25 15.73 -2.05 -2.86
C GLN A 25 15.00 -2.52 -1.63
N SER A 26 13.69 -2.57 -1.73
CA SER A 26 13.02 -3.57 -2.53
C SER A 26 13.27 -4.95 -1.97
N ALA A 27 12.37 -5.39 -1.10
CA ALA A 27 12.04 -6.80 -1.10
C ALA A 27 11.54 -7.15 -2.50
N ARG A 28 12.12 -8.19 -3.10
CA ARG A 28 11.63 -8.77 -4.36
C ARG A 28 10.17 -9.16 -4.19
N CYS A 29 9.43 -9.12 -5.29
CA CYS A 29 8.06 -9.64 -5.28
C CYS A 29 8.03 -11.16 -5.18
N PHE A 30 9.10 -11.85 -5.58
CA PHE A 30 9.15 -13.32 -5.65
C PHE A 30 10.32 -13.93 -4.88
N ASP A 31 10.10 -15.17 -4.42
CA ASP A 31 11.10 -16.05 -3.85
C ASP A 31 12.03 -16.60 -4.95
N PRO A 32 13.36 -16.45 -4.84
CA PRO A 32 14.31 -16.98 -5.83
C PRO A 32 14.19 -18.49 -6.10
N GLU A 33 13.74 -19.29 -5.12
CA GLU A 33 13.48 -20.73 -5.34
C GLU A 33 12.30 -20.97 -6.29
N GLY A 34 11.28 -20.11 -6.23
CA GLY A 34 10.07 -20.20 -7.06
C GLY A 34 10.22 -19.63 -8.48
N PHE A 35 11.30 -18.88 -8.74
CA PHE A 35 11.60 -18.33 -10.07
C PHE A 35 13.11 -18.41 -10.38
N PRO A 36 13.60 -19.59 -10.82
CA PRO A 36 15.02 -19.82 -11.07
C PRO A 36 15.58 -19.00 -12.24
N GLU A 37 16.90 -18.77 -12.24
CA GLU A 37 17.64 -18.09 -13.33
C GLU A 37 17.37 -18.69 -14.71
N ALA A 38 17.26 -20.02 -14.79
CA ALA A 38 17.00 -20.71 -16.04
C ALA A 38 15.65 -20.32 -16.66
N ARG A 39 14.60 -20.15 -15.83
CA ARG A 39 13.27 -19.71 -16.27
C ARG A 39 13.30 -18.25 -16.71
N ALA A 40 13.98 -17.38 -15.95
CA ALA A 40 14.16 -15.98 -16.35
C ALA A 40 14.88 -15.87 -17.70
N ALA A 41 15.97 -16.63 -17.91
CA ALA A 41 16.72 -16.66 -19.17
C ALA A 41 15.88 -17.23 -20.34
N GLU A 42 15.05 -18.23 -20.09
CA GLU A 42 14.09 -18.74 -21.07
C GLU A 42 13.10 -17.63 -21.49
N LEU A 43 12.51 -16.93 -20.53
CA LEU A 43 11.56 -15.84 -20.79
C LEU A 43 12.19 -14.69 -21.57
N HIS A 44 13.43 -14.28 -21.27
CA HIS A 44 14.14 -13.27 -22.05
C HIS A 44 14.29 -13.63 -23.54
N ARG A 45 14.42 -14.93 -23.87
CA ARG A 45 14.47 -15.39 -25.27
C ARG A 45 13.07 -15.51 -25.89
N LYS A 46 12.09 -15.98 -25.12
CA LYS A 46 10.76 -16.35 -25.61
C LYS A 46 9.84 -15.14 -25.79
N LEU A 47 9.81 -14.22 -24.83
CA LEU A 47 8.84 -13.12 -24.78
C LEU A 47 8.90 -12.18 -26.01
N PRO A 48 10.08 -11.79 -26.55
CA PRO A 48 10.13 -10.95 -27.74
C PRO A 48 9.44 -11.58 -28.96
N VAL A 49 9.62 -12.90 -29.15
CA VAL A 49 9.00 -13.65 -30.26
C VAL A 49 7.49 -13.74 -30.07
N GLU A 50 7.04 -14.10 -28.87
CA GLU A 50 5.61 -14.19 -28.57
C GLU A 50 4.91 -12.82 -28.68
N LEU A 51 5.57 -11.75 -28.21
CA LEU A 51 5.05 -10.38 -28.30
C LEU A 51 4.88 -9.95 -29.76
N ALA A 52 5.87 -10.23 -30.61
CA ALA A 52 5.79 -9.93 -32.04
C ALA A 52 4.59 -10.64 -32.70
N ALA A 53 4.40 -11.93 -32.41
CA ALA A 53 3.28 -12.71 -32.92
C ALA A 53 1.92 -12.14 -32.47
N GLN A 54 1.77 -11.74 -31.19
CA GLN A 54 0.52 -11.14 -30.72
C GLN A 54 0.27 -9.76 -31.35
N ARG A 55 1.30 -8.93 -31.53
CA ARG A 55 1.19 -7.63 -32.22
C ARG A 55 0.73 -7.80 -33.67
N GLU A 56 1.31 -8.76 -34.40
CA GLU A 56 0.92 -9.06 -35.78
C GLU A 56 -0.55 -9.52 -35.85
N TRP A 57 -0.95 -10.42 -34.96
CA TRP A 57 -2.34 -10.89 -34.90
C TRP A 57 -3.32 -9.74 -34.63
N ILE A 58 -3.03 -8.90 -33.63
CA ILE A 58 -3.88 -7.75 -33.26
C ILE A 58 -3.95 -6.75 -34.42
N ALA A 59 -2.85 -6.46 -35.10
CA ALA A 59 -2.85 -5.61 -36.28
C ALA A 59 -3.74 -6.19 -37.39
N GLY A 60 -3.67 -7.50 -37.63
CA GLY A 60 -4.56 -8.20 -38.54
C GLY A 60 -6.04 -8.07 -38.15
N PHE A 61 -6.38 -8.24 -36.87
CA PHE A 61 -7.74 -8.01 -36.36
C PHE A 61 -8.20 -6.56 -36.59
N GLN A 62 -7.36 -5.57 -36.32
CA GLN A 62 -7.67 -4.15 -36.51
C GLN A 62 -8.05 -3.80 -37.96
N THR A 63 -7.55 -4.52 -38.97
CA THR A 63 -7.96 -4.31 -40.38
C THR A 63 -9.40 -4.71 -40.68
N ARG A 64 -9.97 -5.63 -39.90
CA ARG A 64 -11.36 -6.11 -40.05
C ARG A 64 -12.29 -5.54 -38.99
N PHE A 65 -11.76 -4.91 -37.95
CA PHE A 65 -12.52 -4.23 -36.93
C PHE A 65 -13.15 -2.94 -37.47
N GLY A 66 -14.49 -2.92 -37.54
CA GLY A 66 -15.22 -1.82 -38.18
C GLY A 66 -16.73 -1.90 -37.94
N GLU A 67 -17.51 -1.48 -38.92
CA GLU A 67 -18.96 -1.30 -38.79
C GLU A 67 -19.76 -2.58 -38.58
N ALA A 68 -19.19 -3.74 -38.94
CA ALA A 68 -19.80 -5.06 -38.73
C ALA A 68 -20.03 -5.40 -37.23
N PHE A 69 -19.33 -4.73 -36.32
CA PHE A 69 -19.50 -4.87 -34.86
C PHE A 69 -20.55 -3.89 -34.35
N THR A 70 -21.35 -4.26 -33.35
CA THR A 70 -22.33 -3.36 -32.73
C THR A 70 -21.65 -2.13 -32.09
N PRO A 71 -22.36 -0.99 -31.91
CA PRO A 71 -21.78 0.19 -31.28
C PRO A 71 -21.15 -0.07 -29.90
N ILE A 72 -21.77 -0.92 -29.08
CA ILE A 72 -21.24 -1.29 -27.75
C ILE A 72 -20.00 -2.18 -27.85
N GLN A 73 -19.97 -3.12 -28.81
CA GLN A 73 -18.77 -3.90 -29.12
C GLN A 73 -17.61 -3.00 -29.53
N ARG A 74 -17.86 -2.03 -30.43
CA ARG A 74 -16.83 -1.09 -30.84
C ARG A 74 -16.29 -0.29 -29.65
N LYS A 75 -17.17 0.26 -28.80
CA LYS A 75 -16.77 1.00 -27.59
C LYS A 75 -15.87 0.18 -26.65
N ARG A 76 -16.20 -1.10 -26.39
CA ARG A 76 -15.44 -1.95 -25.46
C ARG A 76 -14.17 -2.52 -26.07
N ILE A 77 -14.19 -2.90 -27.34
CA ILE A 77 -13.03 -3.44 -28.07
C ILE A 77 -11.97 -2.36 -28.26
N SER A 78 -12.33 -1.14 -28.69
CA SER A 78 -11.35 -0.05 -28.88
C SER A 78 -10.56 0.26 -27.62
N ARG A 79 -11.21 0.25 -26.46
CA ARG A 79 -10.56 0.48 -25.16
C ARG A 79 -9.64 -0.66 -24.74
N ARG A 80 -10.03 -1.91 -24.99
CA ARG A 80 -9.17 -3.07 -24.76
C ARG A 80 -7.96 -3.09 -25.68
N LEU A 81 -8.12 -2.70 -26.94
CA LEU A 81 -7.00 -2.56 -27.89
C LEU A 81 -6.00 -1.49 -27.44
N GLU A 82 -6.47 -0.36 -26.91
CA GLU A 82 -5.61 0.66 -26.32
C GLU A 82 -4.83 0.10 -25.11
N MET A 83 -5.51 -0.58 -24.19
CA MET A 83 -4.85 -1.23 -23.05
C MET A 83 -3.85 -2.32 -23.49
N ALA A 84 -4.08 -2.97 -24.64
CA ALA A 84 -3.18 -3.96 -25.22
C ALA A 84 -1.89 -3.33 -25.74
N GLU A 85 -1.97 -2.14 -26.35
CA GLU A 85 -0.80 -1.37 -26.75
C GLU A 85 0.06 -0.98 -25.54
N ARG A 86 -0.59 -0.55 -24.44
CA ARG A 86 0.09 -0.26 -23.16
C ARG A 86 0.76 -1.51 -22.57
N LEU A 87 0.04 -2.63 -22.51
CA LEU A 87 0.57 -3.90 -22.03
C LEU A 87 1.78 -4.36 -22.87
N ALA A 88 1.69 -4.20 -24.20
CA ALA A 88 2.78 -4.53 -25.11
C ALA A 88 4.02 -3.68 -24.87
N ALA A 89 3.86 -2.38 -24.56
CA ALA A 89 4.97 -1.50 -24.18
C ALA A 89 5.60 -1.90 -22.84
N TYR A 90 4.79 -2.32 -21.86
CA TYR A 90 5.26 -2.86 -20.59
C TYR A 90 6.08 -4.16 -20.77
N ILE A 91 5.60 -5.11 -21.59
CA ILE A 91 6.35 -6.34 -21.89
C ILE A 91 7.67 -6.00 -22.59
N GLU A 92 7.65 -5.02 -23.50
CA GLU A 92 8.84 -4.59 -24.23
C GLU A 92 9.90 -3.95 -23.33
N SER A 93 9.50 -3.18 -22.32
CA SER A 93 10.44 -2.63 -21.34
C SER A 93 10.96 -3.70 -20.39
N ALA A 94 10.14 -4.69 -20.05
CA ALA A 94 10.48 -5.73 -19.09
C ALA A 94 11.68 -6.59 -19.52
N PHE A 95 11.76 -7.04 -20.79
CA PHE A 95 12.92 -7.83 -21.23
C PHE A 95 14.18 -6.99 -21.50
N LYS A 96 14.07 -5.65 -21.49
CA LYS A 96 15.20 -4.71 -21.49
C LYS A 96 15.66 -4.34 -20.07
N SER A 97 14.85 -4.66 -19.06
CA SER A 97 15.12 -4.36 -17.65
C SER A 97 16.14 -5.33 -17.06
N ALA A 98 16.94 -4.83 -16.12
CA ALA A 98 17.82 -5.66 -15.28
C ALA A 98 17.11 -6.14 -14.00
N ASP A 99 15.93 -5.61 -13.69
CA ASP A 99 15.08 -6.01 -12.55
C ASP A 99 14.32 -7.28 -12.90
N LYS A 100 14.49 -8.32 -12.07
CA LYS A 100 13.89 -9.63 -12.31
C LYS A 100 12.40 -9.66 -12.01
N ASP A 101 11.87 -8.74 -11.19
CA ASP A 101 10.44 -8.64 -10.98
C ASP A 101 9.77 -8.27 -12.33
N ASP A 102 10.41 -7.43 -13.15
CA ASP A 102 9.87 -7.04 -14.45
C ASP A 102 9.70 -8.24 -15.39
N ILE A 103 10.72 -9.10 -15.54
CA ILE A 103 10.61 -10.28 -16.42
C ILE A 103 9.63 -11.32 -15.86
N PHE A 104 9.51 -11.44 -14.53
CA PHE A 104 8.54 -12.32 -13.87
C PHE A 104 7.11 -11.92 -14.21
N PHE A 105 6.74 -10.65 -14.02
CA PHE A 105 5.39 -10.17 -14.33
C PHE A 105 5.11 -10.10 -15.85
N ALA A 106 6.15 -10.02 -16.69
CA ALA A 106 5.99 -10.07 -18.15
C ALA A 106 5.50 -11.44 -18.67
N GLU A 107 5.80 -12.54 -17.97
CA GLU A 107 5.25 -13.87 -18.30
C GLU A 107 3.71 -13.88 -18.15
N ARG A 108 3.20 -13.30 -17.04
CA ARG A 108 1.76 -13.10 -16.84
C ARG A 108 1.16 -12.20 -17.91
N ALA A 109 1.83 -11.09 -18.23
CA ALA A 109 1.38 -10.10 -19.20
C ALA A 109 1.21 -10.68 -20.63
N ILE A 110 2.16 -11.47 -21.13
CA ILE A 110 2.06 -12.02 -22.49
C ILE A 110 0.89 -13.00 -22.64
N LEU A 111 0.56 -13.73 -21.57
CA LEU A 111 -0.59 -14.64 -21.55
C LEU A 111 -1.91 -13.87 -21.60
N HIS A 112 -1.99 -12.72 -20.94
CA HIS A 112 -3.17 -11.84 -21.07
C HIS A 112 -3.36 -11.34 -22.51
N LEU A 113 -2.30 -11.03 -23.25
CA LEU A 113 -2.40 -10.67 -24.68
C LEU A 113 -2.97 -11.83 -25.52
N LYS A 114 -2.51 -13.06 -25.31
CA LYS A 114 -3.05 -14.25 -25.99
C LYS A 114 -4.54 -14.46 -25.69
N ASN A 115 -4.94 -14.26 -24.43
CA ASN A 115 -6.34 -14.34 -24.02
C ASN A 115 -7.20 -13.24 -24.68
N LEU A 116 -6.65 -12.03 -24.86
CA LEU A 116 -7.33 -10.98 -25.60
C LEU A 116 -7.58 -11.38 -27.06
N CYS A 117 -6.59 -11.96 -27.76
CA CYS A 117 -6.77 -12.43 -29.13
C CYS A 117 -7.90 -13.48 -29.26
N THR A 118 -7.99 -14.38 -28.28
CA THR A 118 -9.09 -15.36 -28.20
C THR A 118 -10.44 -14.66 -28.03
N TYR A 119 -10.53 -13.71 -27.11
CA TYR A 119 -11.74 -12.91 -26.89
C TYR A 119 -12.16 -12.12 -28.14
N LEU A 120 -11.21 -11.50 -28.85
CA LEU A 120 -11.49 -10.75 -30.08
C LEU A 120 -12.02 -11.66 -31.18
N SER A 121 -11.54 -12.90 -31.26
CA SER A 121 -12.08 -13.91 -32.18
C SER A 121 -13.53 -14.29 -31.84
N ASP A 122 -13.85 -14.41 -30.54
CA ASP A 122 -15.21 -14.72 -30.09
C ASP A 122 -16.17 -13.55 -30.33
N GLU A 123 -15.71 -12.30 -30.17
CA GLU A 123 -16.47 -11.10 -30.56
C GLU A 123 -16.81 -11.07 -32.05
N GLU A 124 -15.85 -11.44 -32.91
CA GLU A 124 -16.03 -11.54 -34.37
C GLU A 124 -17.09 -12.61 -34.71
N LYS A 125 -17.04 -13.77 -34.05
CA LYS A 125 -18.06 -14.84 -34.22
C LYS A 125 -19.46 -14.36 -33.80
N LEU A 126 -19.57 -13.66 -32.67
CA LEU A 126 -20.86 -13.13 -32.21
C LEU A 126 -21.39 -12.04 -33.16
N ALA A 127 -20.55 -11.13 -33.62
CA ALA A 127 -20.94 -10.11 -34.60
C ALA A 127 -21.47 -10.76 -35.89
N ARG A 128 -20.76 -11.79 -36.38
CA ARG A 128 -21.14 -12.54 -37.57
C ARG A 128 -22.50 -13.25 -37.40
N LEU A 129 -22.72 -13.93 -36.27
CA LEU A 129 -23.98 -14.64 -35.99
C LEU A 129 -25.21 -13.74 -36.15
N PHE A 130 -25.18 -12.54 -35.58
CA PHE A 130 -26.30 -11.59 -35.64
C PHE A 130 -26.41 -10.83 -36.97
N SER A 131 -25.36 -10.86 -37.79
CA SER A 131 -25.43 -10.36 -39.17
C SER A 131 -26.04 -11.38 -40.14
N GLU A 132 -25.86 -12.68 -39.87
CA GLU A 132 -26.28 -13.75 -40.77
C GLU A 132 -27.65 -14.33 -40.41
N GLN A 133 -28.07 -14.26 -39.13
CA GLN A 133 -29.33 -14.83 -38.67
C GLN A 133 -30.33 -13.76 -38.21
N LYS A 134 -31.56 -13.84 -38.71
CA LYS A 134 -32.66 -12.97 -38.28
C LYS A 134 -33.20 -13.46 -36.93
N GLU A 135 -33.35 -12.52 -36.00
CA GLU A 135 -33.92 -12.77 -34.68
C GLU A 135 -35.42 -13.11 -34.76
N ILE A 136 -35.83 -14.18 -34.08
CA ILE A 136 -37.25 -14.54 -33.90
C ILE A 136 -37.82 -13.67 -32.78
N VAL A 137 -38.95 -13.00 -33.00
CA VAL A 137 -39.60 -12.16 -31.99
C VAL A 137 -40.84 -12.88 -31.46
N LEU A 138 -40.93 -13.03 -30.14
CA LEU A 138 -42.07 -13.58 -29.43
C LEU A 138 -42.59 -12.54 -28.44
N SER A 139 -43.90 -12.29 -28.39
CA SER A 139 -44.48 -11.41 -27.38
C SER A 139 -44.79 -12.20 -26.12
N ILE A 140 -44.49 -11.66 -24.93
CA ILE A 140 -44.89 -12.30 -23.67
C ILE A 140 -46.42 -12.43 -23.53
N ARG A 141 -47.17 -11.58 -24.24
CA ARG A 141 -48.65 -11.61 -24.29
C ARG A 141 -49.19 -12.88 -24.95
N ASP A 142 -48.45 -13.44 -25.91
CA ASP A 142 -48.82 -14.69 -26.60
C ASP A 142 -48.81 -15.89 -25.63
N PHE A 143 -48.20 -15.73 -24.46
CA PHE A 143 -48.12 -16.71 -23.38
C PHE A 143 -49.02 -16.37 -22.19
N GLY A 144 -49.90 -15.36 -22.32
CA GLY A 144 -50.93 -15.04 -21.33
C GLY A 144 -50.58 -13.97 -20.29
N ALA A 145 -49.43 -13.29 -20.40
CA ALA A 145 -49.07 -12.24 -19.45
C ALA A 145 -49.99 -11.01 -19.55
N GLN A 146 -50.34 -10.42 -18.41
CA GLN A 146 -51.22 -9.26 -18.28
C GLN A 146 -50.46 -7.94 -18.04
N GLY A 147 -49.31 -7.96 -17.39
CA GLY A 147 -48.47 -6.76 -17.26
C GLY A 147 -49.18 -5.57 -16.58
N ASP A 148 -50.11 -5.83 -15.67
CA ASP A 148 -50.91 -4.84 -14.92
C ASP A 148 -50.31 -4.48 -13.54
N GLY A 149 -49.27 -5.21 -13.12
CA GLY A 149 -48.56 -5.07 -11.85
C GLY A 149 -49.22 -5.81 -10.68
N VAL A 150 -50.30 -6.55 -10.92
CA VAL A 150 -51.12 -7.22 -9.91
C VAL A 150 -51.29 -8.71 -10.23
N THR A 151 -51.56 -9.05 -11.49
CA THR A 151 -51.63 -10.43 -11.97
C THR A 151 -50.25 -11.08 -11.90
N ASP A 152 -50.19 -12.31 -11.38
CA ASP A 152 -48.94 -13.09 -11.37
C ASP A 152 -48.64 -13.60 -12.78
N ASP A 153 -47.65 -13.00 -13.42
CA ASP A 153 -47.22 -13.30 -14.79
C ASP A 153 -46.16 -14.42 -14.83
N SER A 154 -45.77 -15.01 -13.69
CA SER A 154 -44.70 -16.02 -13.62
C SER A 154 -44.87 -17.19 -14.61
N ASP A 155 -46.07 -17.75 -14.75
CA ASP A 155 -46.32 -18.92 -15.61
C ASP A 155 -46.16 -18.57 -17.12
N ALA A 156 -46.51 -17.35 -17.51
CA ALA A 156 -46.33 -16.88 -18.88
C ALA A 156 -44.84 -16.81 -19.25
N PHE A 157 -44.00 -16.29 -18.34
CA PHE A 157 -42.54 -16.26 -18.53
C PHE A 157 -41.95 -17.68 -18.57
N GLN A 158 -42.38 -18.57 -17.69
CA GLN A 158 -41.90 -19.96 -17.69
C GLN A 158 -42.24 -20.66 -19.01
N THR A 159 -43.47 -20.49 -19.50
CA THR A 159 -43.93 -21.09 -20.76
C THR A 159 -43.15 -20.54 -21.96
N ALA A 160 -42.92 -19.22 -22.00
CA ALA A 160 -42.13 -18.59 -23.04
C ALA A 160 -40.68 -19.12 -23.05
N LEU A 161 -40.02 -19.18 -21.88
CA LEU A 161 -38.65 -19.67 -21.79
C LEU A 161 -38.51 -21.15 -22.14
N ALA A 162 -39.49 -21.99 -21.78
CA ALA A 162 -39.52 -23.40 -22.19
C ALA A 162 -39.64 -23.53 -23.72
N LYS A 163 -40.49 -22.71 -24.35
CA LYS A 163 -40.62 -22.65 -25.81
C LYS A 163 -39.32 -22.23 -26.49
N ILE A 164 -38.63 -21.21 -25.95
CA ILE A 164 -37.34 -20.73 -26.46
C ILE A 164 -36.25 -21.80 -26.31
N ALA A 165 -36.22 -22.53 -25.19
CA ALA A 165 -35.28 -23.62 -24.97
C ALA A 165 -35.35 -24.69 -26.09
N GLY A 166 -36.54 -24.97 -26.60
CA GLY A 166 -36.75 -25.89 -27.73
C GLY A 166 -36.30 -25.38 -29.10
N MET A 167 -35.83 -24.13 -29.21
CA MET A 167 -35.37 -23.53 -30.48
C MET A 167 -33.86 -23.70 -30.73
N ASN A 168 -33.16 -24.48 -29.91
CA ASN A 168 -31.75 -24.87 -30.10
C ASN A 168 -30.76 -23.69 -30.25
N GLY A 169 -31.07 -22.55 -29.63
CA GLY A 169 -30.16 -21.40 -29.53
C GLY A 169 -30.07 -20.52 -30.78
N VAL A 170 -31.06 -20.59 -31.68
CA VAL A 170 -31.31 -19.51 -32.65
C VAL A 170 -31.54 -18.18 -31.91
N PRO A 171 -31.16 -17.02 -32.47
CA PRO A 171 -31.42 -15.74 -31.83
C PRO A 171 -32.92 -15.48 -31.61
N VAL A 172 -33.33 -15.25 -30.35
CA VAL A 172 -34.72 -14.96 -29.97
C VAL A 172 -34.81 -13.69 -29.14
N LYS A 173 -35.76 -12.81 -29.48
CA LYS A 173 -36.22 -11.71 -28.64
C LYS A 173 -37.57 -12.06 -28.02
N LEU A 174 -37.60 -12.14 -26.69
CA LEU A 174 -38.81 -12.09 -25.89
C LEU A 174 -39.17 -10.62 -25.65
N PHE A 175 -40.16 -10.13 -26.38
CA PHE A 175 -40.64 -8.77 -26.33
C PHE A 175 -41.72 -8.60 -25.24
N LEU A 176 -41.55 -7.59 -24.40
CA LEU A 176 -42.46 -7.25 -23.31
C LEU A 176 -43.14 -5.92 -23.65
N PRO A 177 -44.42 -5.94 -24.08
CA PRO A 177 -45.17 -4.70 -24.26
C PRO A 177 -45.19 -3.86 -22.99
N LYS A 178 -45.38 -2.54 -23.13
CA LYS A 178 -45.40 -1.61 -22.00
C LYS A 178 -46.32 -2.12 -20.90
N GLY A 179 -45.79 -2.22 -19.69
CA GLY A 179 -46.52 -2.77 -18.55
C GLY A 179 -45.64 -3.02 -17.34
N ARG A 180 -46.26 -3.53 -16.29
CA ARG A 180 -45.62 -3.92 -15.03
C ARG A 180 -45.93 -5.40 -14.81
N TYR A 181 -44.93 -6.26 -14.84
CA TYR A 181 -45.13 -7.71 -14.76
C TYR A 181 -44.73 -8.18 -13.37
N LEU A 182 -45.70 -8.66 -12.58
CA LEU A 182 -45.45 -9.21 -11.25
C LEU A 182 -45.05 -10.68 -11.41
N LEU A 183 -43.85 -11.02 -10.95
CA LEU A 183 -43.39 -12.41 -10.86
C LEU A 183 -43.48 -12.81 -9.38
N ASN A 184 -44.42 -13.68 -9.04
CA ASN A 184 -44.65 -14.09 -7.65
C ASN A 184 -44.25 -15.55 -7.36
N LYS A 185 -43.65 -16.23 -8.34
CA LYS A 185 -43.03 -17.56 -8.20
C LYS A 185 -41.54 -17.48 -8.44
N VAL A 186 -40.80 -18.42 -7.85
CA VAL A 186 -39.36 -18.59 -8.06
C VAL A 186 -39.04 -19.97 -8.59
N HIS A 187 -37.96 -20.05 -9.35
CA HIS A 187 -37.45 -21.25 -9.97
C HIS A 187 -36.05 -21.53 -9.44
N ARG A 188 -35.80 -22.79 -9.11
CA ARG A 188 -34.49 -23.24 -8.65
C ARG A 188 -33.61 -23.59 -9.83
N VAL A 189 -32.43 -22.97 -9.91
CA VAL A 189 -31.37 -23.31 -10.86
C VAL A 189 -30.07 -23.42 -10.08
N ASP A 190 -29.48 -24.62 -10.10
CA ASP A 190 -28.41 -25.01 -9.18
C ASP A 190 -28.89 -24.90 -7.72
N ASN A 191 -28.09 -24.34 -6.80
CA ASN A 191 -28.45 -24.21 -5.38
C ASN A 191 -29.15 -22.89 -5.02
N GLU A 192 -29.63 -22.14 -6.02
CA GLU A 192 -30.25 -20.83 -5.81
C GLU A 192 -31.60 -20.70 -6.51
N GLU A 193 -32.42 -19.79 -6.00
CA GLU A 193 -33.78 -19.54 -6.47
C GLU A 193 -33.91 -18.12 -7.03
N SER A 194 -34.63 -17.98 -8.16
CA SER A 194 -34.82 -16.71 -8.85
C SER A 194 -36.20 -16.62 -9.53
N HIS A 195 -36.74 -15.41 -9.65
CA HIS A 195 -38.02 -15.17 -10.31
C HIS A 195 -37.98 -15.46 -11.82
N LEU A 196 -36.85 -15.15 -12.46
CA LEU A 196 -36.58 -15.48 -13.86
C LEU A 196 -35.24 -16.21 -13.94
N ALA A 197 -35.20 -17.37 -14.60
CA ALA A 197 -34.01 -18.20 -14.63
C ALA A 197 -33.68 -18.70 -16.04
N PHE A 198 -32.42 -18.55 -16.45
CA PHE A 198 -31.84 -19.06 -17.68
C PHE A 198 -30.79 -20.12 -17.34
N HIS A 199 -30.90 -21.30 -17.94
CA HIS A 199 -29.99 -22.42 -17.69
C HIS A 199 -29.60 -23.13 -18.99
N ASN A 200 -28.30 -23.22 -19.28
CA ASN A 200 -27.76 -23.83 -20.50
C ASN A 200 -28.40 -23.28 -21.79
N GLN A 201 -28.71 -21.99 -21.81
CA GLN A 201 -29.37 -21.32 -22.94
C GLN A 201 -28.42 -20.36 -23.65
N LYS A 202 -28.75 -20.00 -24.88
CA LYS A 202 -27.96 -19.03 -25.65
C LYS A 202 -28.79 -18.14 -26.56
N ASN A 203 -28.28 -16.93 -26.80
CA ASN A 203 -28.81 -15.96 -27.77
C ASN A 203 -30.25 -15.50 -27.51
N ILE A 204 -30.55 -15.15 -26.25
CA ILE A 204 -31.88 -14.68 -25.84
C ILE A 204 -31.80 -13.22 -25.42
N THR A 205 -32.65 -12.38 -26.00
CA THR A 205 -32.88 -11.00 -25.59
C THR A 205 -34.25 -10.89 -24.93
N VAL A 206 -34.31 -10.43 -23.68
CA VAL A 206 -35.56 -9.99 -23.03
C VAL A 206 -35.61 -8.46 -23.11
N GLU A 207 -36.58 -7.92 -23.85
CA GLU A 207 -36.62 -6.48 -24.15
C GLU A 207 -38.00 -5.88 -23.85
N GLY A 208 -38.00 -4.87 -22.98
CA GLY A 208 -39.17 -4.02 -22.76
C GLY A 208 -39.42 -3.07 -23.94
N GLU A 209 -40.68 -2.83 -24.24
CA GLU A 209 -41.10 -1.83 -25.25
C GLU A 209 -40.59 -0.44 -24.90
N THR A 210 -40.60 -0.10 -23.61
CA THR A 210 -40.21 1.20 -23.09
C THR A 210 -39.29 1.07 -21.88
N PRO A 211 -38.40 2.05 -21.59
CA PRO A 211 -37.52 2.00 -20.42
C PRO A 211 -38.22 1.92 -19.05
N ASP A 212 -39.52 2.24 -18.97
CA ASP A 212 -40.37 2.12 -17.78
C ASP A 212 -41.11 0.77 -17.68
N THR A 213 -40.95 -0.13 -18.67
CA THR A 213 -41.46 -1.51 -18.58
C THR A 213 -40.81 -2.20 -17.39
N THR A 214 -41.63 -2.68 -16.44
CA THR A 214 -41.15 -3.08 -15.11
C THR A 214 -41.32 -4.58 -14.88
N LEU A 215 -40.27 -5.26 -14.40
CA LEU A 215 -40.38 -6.56 -13.75
C LEU A 215 -40.39 -6.36 -12.23
N ILE A 216 -41.45 -6.83 -11.57
CA ILE A 216 -41.63 -6.74 -10.12
C ILE A 216 -41.38 -8.11 -9.50
N PHE A 217 -40.38 -8.21 -8.63
CA PHE A 217 -40.06 -9.42 -7.90
C PHE A 217 -40.87 -9.49 -6.61
N GLY A 218 -41.83 -10.42 -6.56
CA GLY A 218 -42.83 -10.54 -5.50
C GLY A 218 -42.38 -11.34 -4.27
N VAL A 219 -41.38 -12.21 -4.41
CA VAL A 219 -40.84 -13.06 -3.34
C VAL A 219 -39.59 -12.42 -2.74
N ASN A 220 -39.64 -12.14 -1.45
CA ASN A 220 -38.53 -11.50 -0.72
C ASN A 220 -37.30 -12.41 -0.61
N GLU A 221 -36.10 -11.82 -0.51
CA GLU A 221 -34.83 -12.53 -0.25
C GLU A 221 -34.46 -13.58 -1.32
N LYS A 222 -35.00 -13.44 -2.54
CA LYS A 222 -34.70 -14.29 -3.70
C LYS A 222 -34.07 -13.47 -4.82
N ASN A 223 -33.35 -14.13 -5.70
CA ASN A 223 -32.75 -13.44 -6.84
C ASN A 223 -33.86 -12.96 -7.81
N GLY A 224 -33.65 -11.81 -8.45
CA GLY A 224 -34.55 -11.35 -9.51
C GLY A 224 -34.39 -12.21 -10.76
N VAL A 225 -33.23 -12.11 -11.40
CA VAL A 225 -32.87 -12.84 -12.61
C VAL A 225 -31.59 -13.64 -12.41
N ARG A 226 -31.61 -14.93 -12.72
CA ARG A 226 -30.42 -15.79 -12.72
C ARG A 226 -30.09 -16.26 -14.12
N VAL A 227 -28.85 -16.09 -14.54
CA VAL A 227 -28.29 -16.62 -15.79
C VAL A 227 -27.15 -17.55 -15.43
N PHE A 228 -27.35 -18.86 -15.65
CA PHE A 228 -26.38 -19.89 -15.26
C PHE A 228 -25.95 -20.74 -16.45
N LYS A 229 -24.63 -20.91 -16.62
CA LYS A 229 -24.04 -21.71 -17.71
C LYS A 229 -24.60 -21.37 -19.10
N SER A 230 -24.86 -20.09 -19.33
CA SER A 230 -25.54 -19.61 -20.54
C SER A 230 -24.67 -18.61 -21.30
N GLU A 231 -25.00 -18.35 -22.55
CA GLU A 231 -24.20 -17.50 -23.43
C GLU A 231 -25.06 -16.44 -24.12
N ASN A 232 -24.61 -15.19 -24.09
CA ASN A 232 -25.26 -14.10 -24.80
C ASN A 232 -26.75 -13.94 -24.43
N ILE A 233 -27.03 -13.97 -23.12
CA ILE A 233 -28.35 -13.60 -22.56
C ILE A 233 -28.35 -12.10 -22.29
N GLN A 234 -29.36 -11.40 -22.79
CA GLN A 234 -29.44 -9.96 -22.76
C GLN A 234 -30.75 -9.49 -22.15
N LEU A 235 -30.70 -8.49 -21.26
CA LEU A 235 -31.87 -7.78 -20.77
C LEU A 235 -31.80 -6.31 -21.18
N ARG A 236 -32.88 -5.79 -21.75
CA ARG A 236 -32.90 -4.44 -22.34
C ARG A 236 -34.16 -3.66 -22.02
N ASN A 237 -34.03 -2.35 -21.77
CA ASN A 237 -35.15 -1.42 -21.56
C ASN A 237 -36.09 -1.89 -20.45
N LEU A 238 -35.57 -2.15 -19.24
CA LEU A 238 -36.39 -2.64 -18.12
C LEU A 238 -36.08 -1.89 -16.83
N VAL A 239 -37.12 -1.75 -16.00
CA VAL A 239 -36.99 -1.51 -14.57
C VAL A 239 -37.06 -2.85 -13.85
N LEU A 240 -36.07 -3.15 -13.00
CA LEU A 240 -36.05 -4.34 -12.16
C LEU A 240 -36.26 -3.90 -10.70
N LEU A 241 -37.34 -4.37 -10.08
CA LEU A 241 -37.83 -3.83 -8.83
C LEU A 241 -38.21 -4.95 -7.85
N ASN A 242 -37.63 -4.95 -6.65
CA ASN A 242 -38.20 -5.74 -5.55
C ASN A 242 -39.47 -5.06 -5.06
N ARG A 243 -40.56 -5.83 -4.93
CA ARG A 243 -41.86 -5.35 -4.44
C ARG A 243 -41.75 -4.69 -3.07
N THR A 244 -40.98 -5.30 -2.19
CA THR A 244 -40.71 -4.83 -0.82
C THR A 244 -39.42 -4.04 -0.80
N VAL A 245 -39.41 -2.89 -0.10
CA VAL A 245 -38.18 -2.13 0.13
C VAL A 245 -37.36 -2.83 1.23
N PRO A 246 -36.11 -3.25 0.95
CA PRO A 246 -35.37 -4.20 1.80
C PRO A 246 -34.46 -3.55 2.85
N PHE A 247 -34.76 -2.29 3.23
CA PHE A 247 -33.97 -1.52 4.18
C PHE A 247 -34.86 -0.55 4.95
N MET A 248 -34.38 -0.04 6.07
CA MET A 248 -35.10 0.96 6.87
C MET A 248 -34.55 2.33 6.53
N GLU A 249 -35.42 3.32 6.42
CA GLU A 249 -35.02 4.72 6.29
C GLU A 249 -35.82 5.56 7.27
N MET A 250 -35.13 6.44 8.00
CA MET A 250 -35.73 7.39 8.93
C MET A 250 -35.25 8.82 8.65
N GLU A 251 -36.10 9.79 8.96
CA GLU A 251 -35.70 11.19 9.02
C GLU A 251 -35.44 11.58 10.49
N VAL A 252 -34.27 12.14 10.74
CA VAL A 252 -33.82 12.56 12.07
C VAL A 252 -34.66 13.73 12.55
N GLU A 253 -35.19 13.64 13.77
CA GLU A 253 -35.88 14.77 14.42
C GLU A 253 -35.08 15.34 15.58
N SER A 254 -34.38 14.48 16.32
CA SER A 254 -33.53 14.89 17.45
C SER A 254 -32.32 13.95 17.60
N VAL A 255 -31.24 14.50 18.16
CA VAL A 255 -29.99 13.80 18.45
C VAL A 255 -29.62 14.13 19.88
N ASP A 256 -29.36 13.11 20.69
CA ASP A 256 -28.89 13.22 22.07
C ASP A 256 -27.51 12.56 22.17
N PRO A 257 -26.43 13.34 22.10
CA PRO A 257 -25.06 12.82 22.19
C PRO A 257 -24.72 12.24 23.58
N GLU A 258 -25.35 12.74 24.65
CA GLU A 258 -25.07 12.29 26.02
C GLU A 258 -25.69 10.91 26.27
N ALA A 259 -26.96 10.74 25.87
CA ALA A 259 -27.63 9.44 25.90
C ALA A 259 -27.21 8.52 24.75
N GLN A 260 -26.38 9.00 23.82
CA GLN A 260 -25.98 8.30 22.60
C GLN A 260 -27.17 7.82 21.75
N THR A 261 -28.22 8.63 21.64
CA THR A 261 -29.43 8.26 20.90
C THR A 261 -29.77 9.24 19.77
N ILE A 262 -30.47 8.73 18.75
CA ILE A 262 -31.06 9.49 17.66
C ILE A 262 -32.52 9.10 17.55
N THR A 263 -33.42 10.07 17.58
CA THR A 263 -34.86 9.83 17.43
C THR A 263 -35.38 10.48 16.15
N GLY A 264 -36.26 9.79 15.43
CA GLY A 264 -36.83 10.31 14.18
C GLY A 264 -38.06 9.56 13.69
N ARG A 265 -38.62 10.02 12.58
CA ARG A 265 -39.82 9.42 11.95
C ARG A 265 -39.44 8.36 10.92
N HIS A 266 -40.23 7.30 10.80
CA HIS A 266 -40.10 6.34 9.71
C HIS A 266 -40.42 6.98 8.35
N ILE A 267 -39.57 6.73 7.36
CA ILE A 267 -39.87 6.90 5.93
C ILE A 267 -40.25 5.56 5.35
N VAL A 268 -39.42 4.54 5.61
CA VAL A 268 -39.69 3.14 5.27
C VAL A 268 -39.60 2.33 6.56
N PRO A 269 -40.72 1.76 7.05
CA PRO A 269 -40.66 0.78 8.12
C PRO A 269 -40.20 -0.55 7.52
N SER A 270 -39.11 -1.14 8.01
CA SER A 270 -38.69 -2.47 7.55
C SER A 270 -38.27 -3.36 8.71
N LEU A 271 -39.24 -3.62 9.60
CA LEU A 271 -39.14 -4.78 10.48
C LEU A 271 -40.47 -5.55 10.44
N PRO A 272 -40.43 -6.86 10.13
CA PRO A 272 -41.35 -7.82 10.73
C PRO A 272 -41.28 -7.70 12.26
N ALA A 273 -42.40 -7.82 12.94
CA ALA A 273 -42.57 -7.51 14.37
C ALA A 273 -41.74 -8.41 15.33
N ASP A 274 -41.03 -9.40 14.80
CA ASP A 274 -40.45 -10.55 15.48
C ASP A 274 -38.93 -10.71 15.27
N ALA A 275 -38.26 -9.79 14.55
CA ALA A 275 -36.81 -9.86 14.36
C ALA A 275 -36.03 -9.32 15.58
N PRO A 276 -35.17 -10.13 16.24
CA PRO A 276 -34.29 -9.64 17.31
C PRO A 276 -33.38 -8.51 16.80
N GLN A 277 -33.31 -7.46 17.61
CA GLN A 277 -32.72 -6.16 17.31
C GLN A 277 -31.24 -6.26 16.89
N VAL A 278 -30.87 -5.50 15.85
CA VAL A 278 -29.49 -5.11 15.47
C VAL A 278 -28.59 -6.16 14.79
N ALA A 279 -28.76 -7.46 15.02
CA ALA A 279 -27.88 -8.49 14.43
C ALA A 279 -27.85 -8.47 12.88
N GLY A 280 -29.00 -8.24 12.22
CA GLY A 280 -29.10 -8.10 10.76
C GLY A 280 -28.63 -6.75 10.19
N TYR A 281 -28.22 -5.82 11.05
CA TYR A 281 -27.90 -4.42 10.73
C TYR A 281 -26.52 -4.00 11.25
N GLY A 282 -25.64 -4.93 11.65
CA GLY A 282 -24.41 -4.69 12.43
C GLY A 282 -23.25 -3.89 11.79
N GLY A 283 -23.53 -3.05 10.79
CA GLY A 283 -22.55 -2.19 10.11
C GLY A 283 -22.87 -0.69 10.21
N PRO A 284 -21.90 0.19 9.91
CA PRO A 284 -22.09 1.65 9.96
C PRO A 284 -23.21 2.12 9.03
N LYS A 285 -24.03 3.07 9.51
CA LYS A 285 -25.24 3.57 8.80
C LYS A 285 -24.96 4.76 7.91
N LEU A 286 -25.65 4.82 6.78
CA LEU A 286 -25.48 5.93 5.84
C LEU A 286 -26.34 7.11 6.28
N CYS A 287 -25.71 8.26 6.47
CA CYS A 287 -26.39 9.51 6.77
C CYS A 287 -26.42 10.39 5.51
N PHE A 288 -27.61 10.79 5.09
CA PHE A 288 -27.85 11.62 3.93
C PHE A 288 -28.32 13.00 4.34
N ARG A 289 -27.88 14.02 3.59
CA ARG A 289 -28.43 15.38 3.69
C ARG A 289 -29.83 15.41 3.06
N ARG A 290 -30.57 16.50 3.29
CA ARG A 290 -31.91 16.71 2.71
C ARG A 290 -31.94 16.64 1.18
N ASP A 291 -30.83 16.98 0.53
CA ASP A 291 -30.67 16.91 -0.93
C ASP A 291 -30.34 15.51 -1.46
N GLY A 292 -30.26 14.51 -0.58
CA GLY A 292 -29.92 13.12 -0.92
C GLY A 292 -28.43 12.83 -1.04
N SER A 293 -27.55 13.82 -0.81
CA SER A 293 -26.10 13.58 -0.83
C SER A 293 -25.64 12.84 0.42
N LEU A 294 -24.71 11.89 0.25
CA LEU A 294 -24.09 11.21 1.38
C LEU A 294 -23.20 12.20 2.15
N VAL A 295 -23.28 12.17 3.47
CA VAL A 295 -22.32 12.88 4.32
C VAL A 295 -21.05 12.04 4.39
N THR A 296 -19.87 12.64 4.16
CA THR A 296 -18.59 11.92 4.08
C THR A 296 -17.56 12.34 5.13
N GLY A 297 -16.54 11.50 5.31
CA GLY A 297 -15.28 11.82 5.98
C GLY A 297 -15.31 11.65 7.50
N ASP A 298 -16.05 10.66 8.01
CA ASP A 298 -15.96 10.14 9.38
C ASP A 298 -16.69 8.79 9.50
N LEU A 299 -16.10 7.84 10.23
CA LEU A 299 -16.70 6.52 10.53
C LEU A 299 -18.12 6.65 11.08
N TRP A 300 -19.11 6.24 10.27
CA TRP A 300 -20.53 6.46 10.55
C TRP A 300 -21.12 5.60 11.68
N LEU A 301 -22.26 6.08 12.18
CA LEU A 301 -23.03 5.56 13.31
C LEU A 301 -23.15 4.03 13.25
N VAL A 302 -22.66 3.35 14.29
CA VAL A 302 -22.90 1.92 14.51
C VAL A 302 -24.04 1.80 15.50
N PRO A 303 -25.23 1.34 15.09
CA PRO A 303 -26.37 1.24 15.99
C PRO A 303 -26.12 0.12 17.01
N ASP A 304 -26.61 0.36 18.21
CA ASP A 304 -26.64 -0.60 19.31
C ASP A 304 -28.04 -1.21 19.49
N SER A 305 -29.08 -0.39 19.33
CA SER A 305 -30.49 -0.83 19.33
C SER A 305 -31.37 0.08 18.46
N LEU A 306 -32.48 -0.47 17.99
CA LEU A 306 -33.53 0.25 17.25
C LEU A 306 -34.87 -0.10 17.89
N VAL A 307 -35.56 0.89 18.43
CA VAL A 307 -36.84 0.71 19.14
C VAL A 307 -37.89 1.66 18.60
N THR A 308 -39.06 1.13 18.25
CA THR A 308 -40.24 1.94 17.94
C THR A 308 -40.88 2.40 19.26
N LEU A 309 -40.98 3.71 19.44
CA LEU A 309 -41.59 4.35 20.60
C LEU A 309 -43.12 4.31 20.51
N PRO A 310 -43.85 4.44 21.63
CA PRO A 310 -45.31 4.54 21.62
C PRO A 310 -45.87 5.65 20.71
N SER A 311 -45.08 6.68 20.44
CA SER A 311 -45.42 7.77 19.51
C SER A 311 -45.32 7.37 18.02
N GLY A 312 -44.96 6.13 17.69
CA GLY A 312 -44.69 5.66 16.32
C GLY A 312 -43.34 6.12 15.73
N LYS A 313 -42.51 6.80 16.52
CA LYS A 313 -41.15 7.23 16.13
C LYS A 313 -40.15 6.12 16.37
N ILE A 314 -39.02 6.14 15.68
CA ILE A 314 -37.90 5.24 15.93
C ILE A 314 -36.83 5.94 16.75
N ARG A 315 -36.32 5.25 17.77
CA ARG A 315 -35.14 5.62 18.53
C ARG A 315 -34.02 4.63 18.24
N MET A 316 -32.90 5.15 17.76
CA MET A 316 -31.67 4.42 17.51
C MET A 316 -30.66 4.75 18.61
N ALA A 317 -30.27 3.77 19.43
CA ALA A 317 -29.08 3.90 20.26
C ALA A 317 -27.84 3.66 19.39
N VAL A 318 -26.75 4.40 19.61
CA VAL A 318 -25.57 4.37 18.75
C VAL A 318 -24.32 4.16 19.61
N ARG A 319 -23.64 3.03 19.40
CA ARG A 319 -22.43 2.66 20.15
C ARG A 319 -21.21 3.53 19.80
N ARG A 320 -21.12 3.99 18.54
CA ARG A 320 -20.01 4.81 18.03
C ARG A 320 -20.48 5.63 16.84
N GLY A 321 -20.15 6.93 16.80
CA GLY A 321 -20.27 7.73 15.59
C GLY A 321 -20.23 9.24 15.82
N PRO A 322 -20.14 10.04 14.74
CA PRO A 322 -19.98 11.48 14.81
C PRO A 322 -21.34 12.16 15.06
N PHE A 323 -21.88 12.08 16.28
CA PHE A 323 -23.15 12.76 16.64
C PHE A 323 -23.14 14.24 16.26
N HIS A 324 -21.99 14.90 16.36
CA HIS A 324 -21.77 16.29 15.97
C HIS A 324 -21.96 16.57 14.47
N LYS A 325 -22.09 15.56 13.59
CA LYS A 325 -22.41 15.72 12.16
C LYS A 325 -23.88 15.48 11.82
N VAL A 326 -24.64 14.85 12.72
CA VAL A 326 -26.06 14.51 12.48
C VAL A 326 -26.93 15.67 12.94
N ARG A 327 -27.93 16.05 12.13
CA ARG A 327 -28.84 17.16 12.41
C ARG A 327 -30.30 16.80 12.09
N PRO A 328 -31.28 17.44 12.75
CA PRO A 328 -32.68 17.31 12.38
C PRO A 328 -32.93 17.56 10.88
N GLY A 329 -33.72 16.71 10.27
CA GLY A 329 -34.04 16.67 8.85
C GLY A 329 -33.02 15.94 7.96
N MET A 330 -31.91 15.46 8.49
CA MET A 330 -31.08 14.46 7.78
C MET A 330 -31.80 13.10 7.75
N ARG A 331 -31.36 12.22 6.85
CA ARG A 331 -31.92 10.87 6.72
C ARG A 331 -30.89 9.82 7.05
N ILE A 332 -31.32 8.74 7.69
CA ILE A 332 -30.46 7.60 8.03
C ILE A 332 -31.04 6.36 7.39
N ALA A 333 -30.24 5.72 6.53
CA ALA A 333 -30.57 4.43 5.95
C ALA A 333 -29.86 3.30 6.70
N CYS A 334 -30.61 2.25 6.99
CA CYS A 334 -30.13 1.03 7.63
C CYS A 334 -30.26 -0.15 6.67
N PRO A 335 -29.14 -0.57 6.04
CA PRO A 335 -29.13 -1.74 5.15
C PRO A 335 -29.37 -3.02 5.93
N GLY A 336 -30.29 -3.86 5.46
CA GLY A 336 -30.62 -5.16 6.07
C GLY A 336 -30.25 -6.32 5.15
N ARG A 337 -28.96 -6.64 5.03
CA ARG A 337 -28.46 -7.69 4.12
C ARG A 337 -29.06 -9.06 4.50
N ARG A 338 -29.95 -9.60 3.67
CA ARG A 338 -30.63 -10.89 3.91
C ARG A 338 -30.61 -11.86 2.70
N GLY A 339 -29.70 -11.64 1.75
CA GLY A 339 -29.58 -12.45 0.52
C GLY A 339 -30.62 -12.09 -0.54
N GLY A 340 -30.33 -12.38 -1.80
CA GLY A 340 -31.20 -12.09 -2.95
C GLY A 340 -30.74 -10.89 -3.78
N SER A 341 -29.98 -11.15 -4.84
CA SER A 341 -29.48 -10.13 -5.78
C SER A 341 -30.43 -9.90 -6.95
N VAL A 342 -30.39 -8.71 -7.57
CA VAL A 342 -31.32 -8.37 -8.65
C VAL A 342 -31.01 -9.17 -9.91
N VAL A 343 -29.75 -9.22 -10.34
CA VAL A 343 -29.31 -10.05 -11.47
C VAL A 343 -28.03 -10.79 -11.11
N VAL A 344 -28.01 -12.10 -11.38
CA VAL A 344 -26.86 -12.97 -11.14
C VAL A 344 -26.44 -13.64 -12.44
N PHE A 345 -25.27 -13.27 -12.95
CA PHE A 345 -24.58 -13.99 -14.01
C PHE A 345 -23.58 -14.96 -13.38
N SER A 346 -23.75 -16.25 -13.65
CA SER A 346 -22.91 -17.30 -13.09
C SER A 346 -22.43 -18.27 -14.18
N CYS A 347 -21.11 -18.49 -14.25
CA CYS A 347 -20.49 -19.40 -15.21
C CYS A 347 -20.94 -19.16 -16.66
N SER A 348 -21.24 -17.91 -17.02
CA SER A 348 -21.89 -17.54 -18.28
C SER A 348 -20.96 -16.68 -19.16
N ARG A 349 -21.31 -16.45 -20.42
CA ARG A 349 -20.45 -15.73 -21.38
C ARG A 349 -21.23 -14.64 -22.10
N PHE A 350 -20.62 -13.49 -22.35
CA PHE A 350 -21.16 -12.40 -23.17
C PHE A 350 -22.57 -11.91 -22.79
N CYS A 351 -22.97 -12.09 -21.52
CA CYS A 351 -24.29 -11.64 -21.05
C CYS A 351 -24.31 -10.12 -20.87
N MET A 352 -25.44 -9.49 -21.14
CA MET A 352 -25.54 -8.03 -21.20
C MET A 352 -26.78 -7.47 -20.49
N LEU A 353 -26.59 -6.38 -19.77
CA LEU A 353 -27.64 -5.47 -19.34
C LEU A 353 -27.50 -4.15 -20.10
N ASP A 354 -28.55 -3.71 -20.79
CA ASP A 354 -28.53 -2.45 -21.54
C ASP A 354 -29.78 -1.61 -21.27
N ARG A 355 -29.62 -0.37 -20.80
CA ARG A 355 -30.75 0.50 -20.38
C ARG A 355 -31.64 -0.17 -19.32
N ILE A 356 -31.01 -0.56 -18.20
CA ILE A 356 -31.69 -1.16 -17.05
C ILE A 356 -31.71 -0.16 -15.90
N THR A 357 -32.85 -0.04 -15.22
CA THR A 357 -32.95 0.72 -13.95
C THR A 357 -33.23 -0.24 -12.79
N ILE A 358 -32.44 -0.13 -11.73
CA ILE A 358 -32.58 -0.88 -10.48
C ILE A 358 -32.77 0.13 -9.36
N HIS A 359 -33.77 -0.12 -8.50
CA HIS A 359 -34.08 0.81 -7.41
C HIS A 359 -33.74 0.29 -6.03
N ASN A 360 -33.80 -1.03 -5.82
CA ASN A 360 -33.58 -1.64 -4.52
C ASN A 360 -33.05 -3.07 -4.64
N SER A 361 -32.28 -3.51 -3.63
CA SER A 361 -31.79 -4.90 -3.53
C SER A 361 -31.67 -5.36 -2.08
N TRP A 362 -32.05 -6.61 -1.80
CA TRP A 362 -31.90 -7.25 -0.49
C TRP A 362 -30.44 -7.46 -0.09
N ASP A 363 -29.56 -7.58 -1.08
CA ASP A 363 -28.12 -7.72 -0.91
C ASP A 363 -27.38 -6.94 -2.02
N LEU A 364 -26.60 -7.62 -2.86
CA LEU A 364 -25.89 -7.04 -4.02
C LEU A 364 -26.87 -6.71 -5.15
N ALA A 365 -26.60 -5.69 -5.98
CA ALA A 365 -27.45 -5.41 -7.14
C ALA A 365 -27.19 -6.42 -8.26
N LEU A 366 -25.94 -6.51 -8.70
CA LEU A 366 -25.51 -7.28 -9.86
C LEU A 366 -24.35 -8.19 -9.45
N VAL A 367 -24.51 -9.50 -9.63
CA VAL A 367 -23.46 -10.48 -9.37
C VAL A 367 -22.92 -10.98 -10.71
N ASN A 368 -21.61 -10.96 -10.86
CA ASN A 368 -20.89 -11.57 -11.96
C ASN A 368 -19.91 -12.60 -11.39
N HIS A 369 -20.37 -13.84 -11.23
CA HIS A 369 -19.57 -14.92 -10.69
C HIS A 369 -19.06 -15.84 -11.79
N ALA A 370 -17.75 -16.03 -11.90
CA ALA A 370 -17.16 -16.95 -12.87
C ALA A 370 -17.61 -16.76 -14.33
N SER A 371 -18.09 -15.58 -14.70
CA SER A 371 -18.58 -15.29 -16.05
C SER A 371 -17.57 -14.47 -16.85
N HIS A 372 -17.70 -14.53 -18.17
CA HIS A 372 -16.74 -13.99 -19.14
C HIS A 372 -17.37 -12.85 -19.94
N ALA A 373 -16.67 -11.72 -20.02
CA ALA A 373 -17.01 -10.58 -20.88
C ALA A 373 -18.46 -10.05 -20.73
N SER A 374 -18.98 -10.03 -19.50
CA SER A 374 -20.27 -9.41 -19.20
C SER A 374 -20.26 -7.90 -19.50
N THR A 375 -21.40 -7.37 -19.95
CA THR A 375 -21.51 -5.94 -20.29
C THR A 375 -22.69 -5.28 -19.61
N TYR A 376 -22.43 -4.11 -19.03
CA TYR A 376 -23.40 -3.24 -18.38
C TYR A 376 -23.33 -1.90 -19.12
N SER A 377 -24.38 -1.59 -19.86
CA SER A 377 -24.49 -0.40 -20.69
C SER A 377 -25.69 0.41 -20.23
N LYS A 378 -25.51 1.70 -19.91
CA LYS A 378 -26.63 2.56 -19.52
C LYS A 378 -27.46 1.99 -18.35
N VAL A 379 -26.80 1.32 -17.42
CA VAL A 379 -27.44 0.78 -16.22
C VAL A 379 -27.48 1.88 -15.16
N ARG A 380 -28.63 2.02 -14.51
CA ARG A 380 -28.86 2.98 -13.43
C ARG A 380 -29.23 2.23 -12.16
N ILE A 381 -28.48 2.45 -11.10
CA ILE A 381 -28.82 2.01 -9.73
C ILE A 381 -29.09 3.29 -8.94
N VAL A 382 -30.36 3.63 -8.75
CA VAL A 382 -30.78 4.92 -8.21
C VAL A 382 -31.97 4.78 -7.26
N PRO A 383 -32.07 5.58 -6.18
CA PRO A 383 -33.16 5.43 -5.20
C PRO A 383 -34.55 5.52 -5.83
N LEU A 384 -35.53 4.87 -5.21
CA LEU A 384 -36.94 5.17 -5.50
C LEU A 384 -37.22 6.65 -5.20
N PRO A 385 -38.14 7.29 -5.96
CA PRO A 385 -38.60 8.64 -5.63
C PRO A 385 -39.02 8.75 -4.16
N GLY A 386 -38.47 9.75 -3.47
CA GLY A 386 -38.73 9.98 -2.05
C GLY A 386 -37.83 9.22 -1.07
N LEU A 387 -36.99 8.30 -1.53
CA LEU A 387 -35.98 7.59 -0.72
C LEU A 387 -34.57 8.11 -0.99
N SER A 388 -33.65 7.83 -0.07
CA SER A 388 -32.23 8.22 -0.20
C SER A 388 -31.30 7.06 -0.51
N PHE A 389 -31.76 5.81 -0.45
CA PHE A 389 -30.90 4.61 -0.51
C PHE A 389 -31.36 3.59 -1.56
N THR A 390 -30.44 2.71 -2.01
CA THR A 390 -30.70 1.70 -3.05
C THR A 390 -30.47 0.27 -2.58
N THR A 391 -29.22 -0.20 -2.58
CA THR A 391 -28.86 -1.62 -2.43
C THR A 391 -28.14 -1.88 -1.13
N ASN A 392 -28.43 -3.00 -0.48
CA ASN A 392 -27.84 -3.31 0.81
C ASN A 392 -26.34 -3.65 0.74
N GLY A 393 -25.85 -4.10 -0.43
CA GLY A 393 -24.44 -4.30 -0.74
C GLY A 393 -24.00 -3.60 -2.03
N ASP A 394 -23.04 -4.19 -2.72
CA ASP A 394 -22.37 -3.65 -3.90
C ASP A 394 -23.31 -3.40 -5.09
N GLY A 395 -22.89 -2.50 -5.98
CA GLY A 395 -23.47 -2.34 -7.30
C GLY A 395 -23.20 -3.56 -8.19
N ILE A 396 -21.94 -3.75 -8.56
CA ILE A 396 -21.46 -4.94 -9.31
C ILE A 396 -20.43 -5.70 -8.45
N HIS A 397 -20.72 -6.96 -8.17
CA HIS A 397 -19.78 -7.85 -7.48
C HIS A 397 -19.28 -8.91 -8.45
N ALA A 398 -18.07 -8.72 -8.99
CA ALA A 398 -17.48 -9.50 -10.07
C ALA A 398 -16.39 -10.45 -9.58
N ALA A 399 -16.80 -11.51 -8.88
CA ALA A 399 -15.92 -12.49 -8.28
C ALA A 399 -15.58 -13.64 -9.24
N ASN A 400 -14.31 -14.04 -9.25
CA ASN A 400 -13.79 -15.15 -10.05
C ASN A 400 -14.06 -15.00 -11.55
N SER A 401 -14.20 -13.78 -12.08
CA SER A 401 -14.56 -13.51 -13.47
C SER A 401 -13.75 -14.37 -14.46
N GLY A 402 -14.44 -15.35 -15.05
CA GLY A 402 -13.90 -16.34 -16.00
C GLY A 402 -13.75 -17.77 -15.46
N LEU A 403 -14.71 -18.65 -15.79
CA LEU A 403 -14.46 -20.09 -15.93
C LEU A 403 -13.71 -20.41 -17.25
N TYR A 404 -13.81 -19.49 -18.22
CA TYR A 404 -13.21 -19.55 -19.55
C TYR A 404 -12.55 -18.19 -19.88
N SER A 405 -11.25 -18.19 -20.20
CA SER A 405 -10.43 -17.06 -20.73
C SER A 405 -10.47 -15.67 -20.06
N GLY A 406 -11.01 -15.50 -18.85
CA GLY A 406 -10.59 -14.44 -17.92
C GLY A 406 -10.90 -12.98 -18.24
N ILE A 407 -11.78 -12.68 -19.21
CA ILE A 407 -12.15 -11.31 -19.56
C ILE A 407 -13.17 -10.75 -18.57
N GLY A 408 -12.82 -9.65 -17.92
CA GLY A 408 -13.63 -8.93 -16.94
C GLY A 408 -14.81 -8.16 -17.55
N PRO A 409 -15.63 -7.56 -16.68
CA PRO A 409 -16.83 -6.85 -17.11
C PRO A 409 -16.49 -5.55 -17.87
N THR A 410 -17.46 -5.10 -18.65
CA THR A 410 -17.51 -3.75 -19.23
C THR A 410 -18.66 -2.98 -18.58
N VAL A 411 -18.37 -1.81 -18.02
CA VAL A 411 -19.35 -0.88 -17.42
C VAL A 411 -19.23 0.45 -18.14
N ILE A 412 -20.22 0.79 -18.96
CA ILE A 412 -20.18 1.98 -19.82
C ILE A 412 -21.48 2.76 -19.71
N ASP A 413 -21.38 4.09 -19.69
CA ASP A 413 -22.54 5.00 -19.65
C ASP A 413 -23.46 4.76 -18.41
N CYS A 414 -22.93 4.26 -17.29
CA CYS A 414 -23.73 3.85 -16.11
C CYS A 414 -23.78 4.90 -15.00
N GLU A 415 -24.83 4.87 -14.18
CA GLU A 415 -25.02 5.75 -13.01
C GLU A 415 -25.37 4.90 -11.77
N PHE A 416 -24.46 4.79 -10.81
CA PHE A 416 -24.71 4.05 -9.56
C PHE A 416 -24.63 4.98 -8.36
N ARG A 417 -25.71 5.01 -7.56
CA ARG A 417 -25.84 5.94 -6.45
C ARG A 417 -26.41 5.33 -5.18
N ALA A 418 -25.95 5.86 -4.06
CA ALA A 418 -26.53 5.66 -2.73
C ALA A 418 -26.66 4.19 -2.29
N MET A 419 -25.61 3.41 -2.52
CA MET A 419 -25.55 1.99 -2.18
C MET A 419 -24.78 1.71 -0.88
N GLY A 420 -25.03 0.52 -0.34
CA GLY A 420 -24.47 0.04 0.93
C GLY A 420 -23.01 -0.36 0.88
N ASP A 421 -22.38 -0.42 -0.29
CA ASP A 421 -20.98 -0.79 -0.47
C ASP A 421 -20.38 -0.19 -1.77
N ASP A 422 -19.45 -0.89 -2.42
CA ASP A 422 -18.72 -0.44 -3.61
C ASP A 422 -19.57 -0.46 -4.90
N PRO A 423 -19.40 0.49 -5.83
CA PRO A 423 -20.08 0.48 -7.13
C PRO A 423 -19.68 -0.71 -8.00
N ILE A 424 -18.41 -1.13 -7.89
CA ILE A 424 -17.88 -2.31 -8.54
C ILE A 424 -16.66 -2.84 -7.79
N ASN A 425 -16.62 -4.16 -7.59
CA ASN A 425 -15.45 -4.89 -7.10
C ASN A 425 -15.18 -6.11 -8.00
N THR A 426 -13.99 -6.16 -8.61
CA THR A 426 -13.57 -7.22 -9.55
C THR A 426 -12.30 -7.90 -9.04
N TYR A 427 -12.38 -9.22 -8.79
CA TYR A 427 -11.29 -9.98 -8.18
C TYR A 427 -11.36 -11.50 -8.44
N ASN A 428 -10.28 -12.22 -8.17
CA ASN A 428 -10.26 -13.68 -7.97
C ASN A 428 -10.24 -13.98 -6.47
N ARG A 429 -11.10 -14.90 -6.02
CA ARG A 429 -11.06 -15.40 -4.65
C ARG A 429 -9.92 -16.39 -4.50
N GLY A 430 -8.96 -16.08 -3.63
CA GLY A 430 -7.78 -16.89 -3.38
C GLY A 430 -8.09 -18.23 -2.70
N TRP A 431 -7.26 -19.22 -2.97
CA TRP A 431 -7.40 -20.60 -2.49
C TRP A 431 -6.35 -20.87 -1.42
N TYR A 432 -6.77 -21.38 -0.27
CA TYR A 432 -5.79 -21.77 0.75
C TYR A 432 -5.03 -23.01 0.30
N VAL A 433 -3.72 -23.05 0.52
CA VAL A 433 -2.93 -24.27 0.30
C VAL A 433 -3.23 -25.25 1.42
N ALA A 434 -3.87 -26.36 1.08
CA ALA A 434 -4.21 -27.43 2.03
C ALA A 434 -3.01 -28.33 2.31
N ALA A 435 -2.34 -28.78 1.25
CA ALA A 435 -1.16 -29.64 1.32
C ALA A 435 -0.29 -29.53 0.06
N VAL A 436 0.94 -30.01 0.15
CA VAL A 436 1.88 -30.15 -0.97
C VAL A 436 2.37 -31.60 -0.99
N GLN A 437 2.32 -32.25 -2.16
CA GLN A 437 2.75 -33.64 -2.36
C GLN A 437 3.53 -33.75 -3.68
N ASP A 438 4.85 -33.78 -3.64
CA ASP A 438 5.72 -33.78 -4.82
C ASP A 438 5.37 -32.66 -5.83
N HIS A 439 4.89 -33.03 -7.02
CA HIS A 439 4.40 -32.13 -8.07
C HIS A 439 2.88 -31.89 -8.02
N GLN A 440 2.25 -32.13 -6.87
CA GLN A 440 0.82 -31.96 -6.67
C GLN A 440 0.53 -30.92 -5.60
N LEU A 441 -0.19 -29.86 -5.99
CA LEU A 441 -0.67 -28.82 -5.07
C LEU A 441 -2.14 -29.11 -4.71
N LEU A 442 -2.43 -29.23 -3.41
CA LEU A 442 -3.80 -29.38 -2.91
C LEU A 442 -4.29 -28.02 -2.42
N THR A 443 -5.38 -27.52 -3.01
CA THR A 443 -5.97 -26.23 -2.65
C THR A 443 -7.41 -26.36 -2.18
N HIS A 444 -7.77 -25.55 -1.18
CA HIS A 444 -9.12 -25.44 -0.66
C HIS A 444 -9.77 -24.14 -1.17
N GLY A 445 -10.87 -24.28 -1.93
CA GLY A 445 -11.69 -23.16 -2.39
C GLY A 445 -11.59 -22.82 -3.88
N GLY A 446 -10.77 -23.51 -4.67
CA GLY A 446 -10.74 -23.33 -6.13
C GLY A 446 -10.03 -24.44 -6.87
N GLU A 447 -9.88 -24.30 -8.18
CA GLU A 447 -9.37 -25.35 -9.08
C GLU A 447 -8.60 -24.72 -10.24
N ALA A 448 -7.57 -25.39 -10.74
CA ALA A 448 -6.82 -24.99 -11.92
C ALA A 448 -7.08 -25.96 -13.10
N PHE A 449 -7.18 -25.42 -14.32
CA PHE A 449 -7.26 -26.21 -15.54
C PHE A 449 -5.87 -26.41 -16.15
N ALA A 450 -5.69 -27.44 -16.97
CA ALA A 450 -4.43 -27.65 -17.69
C ALA A 450 -4.03 -26.39 -18.46
N GLY A 451 -2.80 -25.91 -18.26
CA GLY A 451 -2.26 -24.67 -18.82
C GLY A 451 -2.47 -23.41 -17.96
N ASP A 452 -3.32 -23.46 -16.91
CA ASP A 452 -3.45 -22.34 -15.96
C ASP A 452 -2.13 -22.13 -15.21
N ILE A 453 -1.74 -20.88 -15.00
CA ILE A 453 -0.67 -20.51 -14.06
C ILE A 453 -1.32 -20.01 -12.77
N THR A 454 -0.94 -20.63 -11.65
CA THR A 454 -1.35 -20.24 -10.31
C THR A 454 -0.15 -19.69 -9.55
N TYR A 455 -0.31 -18.50 -8.95
CA TYR A 455 0.72 -17.87 -8.14
C TYR A 455 0.42 -18.08 -6.66
N VAL A 456 1.38 -18.62 -5.91
CA VAL A 456 1.25 -18.88 -4.47
C VAL A 456 1.91 -17.74 -3.71
N TYR A 457 1.15 -17.04 -2.86
CA TYR A 457 1.60 -15.89 -2.07
C TYR A 457 1.72 -16.28 -0.61
N ASP A 458 2.83 -15.86 0.00
CA ASP A 458 3.00 -15.90 1.44
C ASP A 458 1.95 -15.00 2.11
N SER A 459 1.12 -15.59 2.96
CA SER A 459 -0.02 -14.91 3.58
C SER A 459 0.39 -13.72 4.47
N ALA A 460 1.61 -13.73 5.02
CA ALA A 460 2.06 -12.74 6.00
C ALA A 460 2.88 -11.60 5.40
N THR A 461 3.53 -11.81 4.25
CA THR A 461 4.46 -10.85 3.64
C THR A 461 4.07 -10.44 2.22
N GLY A 462 3.20 -11.22 1.57
CA GLY A 462 2.82 -11.05 0.17
C GLY A 462 3.86 -11.57 -0.83
N GLU A 463 5.01 -12.11 -0.38
CA GLU A 463 6.05 -12.68 -1.26
C GLU A 463 5.48 -13.83 -2.11
N ILE A 464 5.73 -13.80 -3.42
CA ILE A 464 5.30 -14.86 -4.33
C ILE A 464 6.27 -16.04 -4.18
N ARG A 465 5.81 -17.12 -3.56
CA ARG A 465 6.58 -18.35 -3.31
C ARG A 465 6.81 -19.16 -4.58
N ALA A 466 5.84 -19.18 -5.48
CA ALA A 466 5.93 -19.94 -6.73
C ALA A 466 4.92 -19.44 -7.78
N GLY A 467 5.29 -19.59 -9.06
CA GLY A 467 4.34 -19.60 -10.18
C GLY A 467 4.26 -21.00 -10.77
N LEU A 468 3.13 -21.67 -10.59
CA LEU A 468 2.94 -23.09 -10.91
C LEU A 468 1.98 -23.26 -12.08
N THR A 469 2.44 -23.94 -13.13
CA THR A 469 1.69 -24.25 -14.34
C THR A 469 1.03 -25.61 -14.21
N ALA A 470 -0.30 -25.66 -14.23
CA ALA A 470 -1.04 -26.90 -14.17
C ALA A 470 -0.81 -27.74 -15.45
N THR A 471 -0.43 -29.00 -15.30
CA THR A 471 -0.23 -29.94 -16.44
C THR A 471 -1.48 -30.72 -16.78
N GLU A 472 -2.36 -30.89 -15.81
CA GLU A 472 -3.60 -31.65 -15.92
C GLU A 472 -4.76 -30.84 -15.32
N THR A 473 -5.98 -31.18 -15.73
CA THR A 473 -7.17 -30.63 -15.08
C THR A 473 -7.28 -31.19 -13.67
N THR A 474 -7.52 -30.30 -12.70
CA THR A 474 -7.61 -30.64 -11.28
C THR A 474 -8.64 -31.74 -11.00
N VAL A 475 -8.29 -32.69 -10.12
CA VAL A 475 -9.20 -33.72 -9.60
C VAL A 475 -9.67 -33.35 -8.19
N ARG A 476 -10.98 -33.44 -7.94
CA ARG A 476 -11.56 -33.25 -6.59
C ARG A 476 -11.25 -34.47 -5.72
N ARG A 477 -10.78 -34.23 -4.50
CA ARG A 477 -10.44 -35.28 -3.52
C ARG A 477 -10.81 -34.86 -2.11
N ASN A 478 -10.95 -35.85 -1.24
CA ASN A 478 -11.01 -35.62 0.19
C ASN A 478 -9.60 -35.41 0.74
N TRP A 479 -9.41 -34.33 1.48
CA TRP A 479 -8.26 -34.11 2.35
C TRP A 479 -8.81 -33.92 3.77
N ARG A 480 -8.53 -34.90 4.63
CA ARG A 480 -9.20 -35.05 5.94
C ARG A 480 -10.73 -35.05 5.73
N LYS A 481 -11.47 -34.13 6.39
CA LYS A 481 -12.92 -33.93 6.23
C LYS A 481 -13.32 -32.89 5.17
N TYR A 482 -12.35 -32.28 4.48
CA TYR A 482 -12.60 -31.19 3.54
C TYR A 482 -12.44 -31.65 2.09
N ASN A 483 -13.27 -31.10 1.21
CA ASN A 483 -13.07 -31.23 -0.23
C ASN A 483 -11.99 -30.24 -0.70
N VAL A 484 -10.99 -30.78 -1.39
CA VAL A 484 -9.90 -30.02 -1.99
C VAL A 484 -9.74 -30.36 -3.47
N SER A 485 -9.01 -29.48 -4.15
CA SER A 485 -8.62 -29.59 -5.53
C SER A 485 -7.16 -30.00 -5.61
N ALA A 486 -6.89 -31.17 -6.21
CA ALA A 486 -5.53 -31.67 -6.44
C ALA A 486 -5.10 -31.34 -7.87
N THR A 487 -4.09 -30.48 -8.00
CA THR A 487 -3.56 -30.01 -9.29
C THR A 487 -2.13 -30.53 -9.49
N MET A 488 -1.89 -31.26 -10.58
CA MET A 488 -0.53 -31.60 -11.02
C MET A 488 0.11 -30.39 -11.69
N VAL A 489 1.36 -30.09 -11.33
CA VAL A 489 2.08 -28.90 -11.83
C VAL A 489 3.41 -29.27 -12.47
N LYS A 490 3.84 -28.47 -13.46
CA LYS A 490 5.05 -28.71 -14.23
C LYS A 490 6.31 -28.49 -13.41
N GLU A 491 6.29 -27.44 -12.58
CA GLU A 491 7.43 -26.99 -11.81
C GLU A 491 7.61 -27.83 -10.53
N GLN A 492 8.84 -27.85 -10.00
CA GLN A 492 9.05 -28.33 -8.64
C GLN A 492 8.39 -27.36 -7.66
N ILE A 493 7.59 -27.89 -6.72
CA ILE A 493 6.95 -27.06 -5.70
C ILE A 493 8.00 -26.70 -4.63
N PRO A 494 8.24 -25.41 -4.34
CA PRO A 494 9.23 -25.00 -3.33
C PRO A 494 8.87 -25.49 -1.92
N SER A 495 9.89 -25.92 -1.18
CA SER A 495 9.74 -26.47 0.18
C SER A 495 9.18 -25.46 1.19
N ARG A 496 9.31 -24.16 0.89
CA ARG A 496 8.93 -23.05 1.75
C ARG A 496 7.44 -22.69 1.67
N ILE A 497 6.65 -23.34 0.80
CA ILE A 497 5.20 -23.14 0.75
C ILE A 497 4.57 -23.61 2.06
N LYS A 498 3.82 -22.71 2.71
CA LYS A 498 3.07 -23.02 3.92
C LYS A 498 1.68 -23.54 3.56
N SER A 499 1.36 -24.71 4.06
CA SER A 499 0.07 -25.36 3.91
C SER A 499 -0.58 -25.62 5.26
N PHE A 500 -1.87 -25.94 5.27
CA PHE A 500 -2.52 -26.38 6.51
C PHE A 500 -1.83 -27.62 7.11
N ASP A 501 -1.39 -28.57 6.28
CA ASP A 501 -0.61 -29.72 6.75
C ASP A 501 0.74 -29.32 7.37
N SER A 502 1.51 -28.45 6.71
CA SER A 502 2.82 -28.02 7.25
C SER A 502 2.69 -27.18 8.53
N LEU A 503 1.58 -26.48 8.71
CA LEU A 503 1.25 -25.72 9.91
C LEU A 503 0.58 -26.57 11.00
N ASN A 504 0.31 -27.86 10.72
CA ASN A 504 -0.48 -28.74 11.58
C ASN A 504 -1.80 -28.09 12.05
N SER A 505 -2.55 -27.51 11.11
CA SER A 505 -3.80 -26.80 11.40
C SER A 505 -4.91 -27.15 10.38
N GLU A 506 -6.15 -26.70 10.64
CA GLU A 506 -7.32 -26.93 9.76
C GLU A 506 -7.90 -25.61 9.22
N PRO A 507 -8.66 -25.58 8.13
CA PRO A 507 -9.40 -24.38 7.74
C PRO A 507 -10.20 -23.76 8.91
N PRO A 508 -10.03 -22.45 9.20
CA PRO A 508 -10.75 -21.77 10.28
C PRO A 508 -12.27 -21.77 10.04
N ALA A 509 -13.05 -21.78 11.12
CA ALA A 509 -14.49 -21.59 11.09
C ALA A 509 -14.86 -20.14 10.69
N GLU A 510 -16.11 -19.88 10.31
CA GLU A 510 -16.51 -18.54 9.83
C GLU A 510 -16.35 -17.45 10.90
N ASP A 511 -16.70 -17.72 12.16
CA ASP A 511 -16.53 -16.75 13.25
C ASP A 511 -15.06 -16.46 13.54
N GLU A 512 -14.21 -17.48 13.49
CA GLU A 512 -12.76 -17.33 13.64
C GLU A 512 -12.16 -16.55 12.47
N LEU A 513 -12.62 -16.78 11.23
CA LEU A 513 -12.24 -15.98 10.07
C LEU A 513 -12.57 -14.50 10.29
N ARG A 514 -13.74 -14.19 10.84
CA ARG A 514 -14.10 -12.80 11.19
C ARG A 514 -13.13 -12.23 12.22
N GLU A 515 -12.76 -12.98 13.25
CA GLU A 515 -11.76 -12.54 14.22
C GLU A 515 -10.38 -12.28 13.58
N ILE A 516 -9.95 -13.12 12.64
CA ILE A 516 -8.72 -12.92 11.86
C ILE A 516 -8.83 -11.63 11.03
N TYR A 517 -9.92 -11.44 10.28
CA TYR A 517 -10.13 -10.28 9.42
C TYR A 517 -10.11 -8.95 10.18
N PHE A 518 -10.64 -8.96 11.41
CA PHE A 518 -10.67 -7.79 12.29
C PHE A 518 -9.49 -7.72 13.27
N GLY A 519 -8.43 -8.49 13.04
CA GLY A 519 -7.17 -8.42 13.81
C GLY A 519 -7.29 -8.86 15.27
N LYS A 520 -8.34 -9.62 15.62
CA LYS A 520 -8.57 -10.15 16.97
C LYS A 520 -7.88 -11.50 17.21
N SER A 521 -7.52 -12.20 16.15
CA SER A 521 -6.79 -13.47 16.21
C SER A 521 -5.39 -13.32 15.63
N ARG A 522 -4.39 -13.93 16.30
CA ARG A 522 -2.98 -14.01 15.85
C ARG A 522 -2.64 -15.33 15.17
N ARG A 523 -3.66 -16.07 14.74
CA ARG A 523 -3.50 -17.36 14.10
C ARG A 523 -2.64 -17.25 12.83
N GLU A 524 -1.65 -18.13 12.71
CA GLU A 524 -0.89 -18.26 11.47
C GLU A 524 -1.77 -18.94 10.40
N MET A 525 -1.72 -18.39 9.18
CA MET A 525 -2.52 -18.84 8.04
C MET A 525 -1.61 -19.46 6.96
N PRO A 526 -2.07 -20.50 6.24
CA PRO A 526 -1.31 -21.04 5.11
C PRO A 526 -1.20 -20.02 3.98
N ASP A 527 -0.32 -20.31 3.03
CA ASP A 527 -0.18 -19.52 1.82
C ASP A 527 -1.47 -19.53 0.99
N VAL A 528 -1.65 -18.49 0.18
CA VAL A 528 -2.84 -18.29 -0.63
C VAL A 528 -2.47 -18.31 -2.11
N ALA A 529 -3.13 -19.17 -2.86
CA ALA A 529 -2.96 -19.33 -4.29
C ALA A 529 -3.98 -18.48 -5.06
N PHE A 530 -3.53 -17.76 -6.08
CA PHE A 530 -4.39 -16.98 -6.98
C PHE A 530 -4.16 -17.39 -8.44
N ASN A 531 -5.24 -17.43 -9.20
CA ASN A 531 -5.18 -17.52 -10.66
C ASN A 531 -5.53 -16.14 -11.26
N PRO A 532 -4.55 -15.37 -11.76
CA PRO A 532 -4.79 -14.03 -12.31
C PRO A 532 -5.69 -14.04 -13.55
N PHE A 533 -5.78 -15.17 -14.26
CA PHE A 533 -6.68 -15.33 -15.40
C PHE A 533 -8.13 -15.56 -14.98
N ARG A 534 -8.42 -15.63 -13.68
CA ARG A 534 -9.78 -15.66 -13.13
C ARG A 534 -10.12 -14.41 -12.32
N ALA A 535 -9.27 -13.38 -12.40
CA ALA A 535 -9.49 -12.11 -11.72
C ALA A 535 -10.31 -11.12 -12.56
N GLY A 536 -10.69 -11.46 -13.80
CA GLY A 536 -11.42 -10.56 -14.68
C GLY A 536 -10.55 -9.50 -15.33
N ALA A 537 -9.43 -9.91 -15.94
CA ALA A 537 -8.55 -8.98 -16.65
C ALA A 537 -9.26 -8.30 -17.82
N TRP A 538 -8.77 -7.15 -18.29
CA TRP A 538 -9.39 -6.36 -19.37
C TRP A 538 -10.74 -5.74 -19.00
N GLU A 539 -10.90 -5.39 -17.72
CA GLU A 539 -12.03 -4.60 -17.24
C GLU A 539 -12.04 -3.21 -17.88
N VAL A 540 -13.25 -2.74 -18.24
CA VAL A 540 -13.45 -1.41 -18.80
C VAL A 540 -14.55 -0.72 -18.01
N ILE A 541 -14.22 0.39 -17.35
CA ILE A 541 -15.16 1.28 -16.68
C ILE A 541 -15.03 2.65 -17.34
N ALA A 542 -16.04 3.06 -18.11
CA ALA A 542 -15.96 4.31 -18.85
C ALA A 542 -17.26 5.12 -18.84
N ASP A 543 -17.14 6.44 -18.83
CA ASP A 543 -18.27 7.35 -19.02
C ASP A 543 -19.36 7.15 -17.93
N CYS A 544 -18.95 6.90 -16.68
CA CYS A 544 -19.82 6.53 -15.57
C CYS A 544 -19.90 7.60 -14.46
N VAL A 545 -20.97 7.51 -13.64
CA VAL A 545 -21.14 8.29 -12.41
C VAL A 545 -21.30 7.34 -11.23
N PHE A 546 -20.43 7.47 -10.24
CA PHE A 546 -20.51 6.76 -8.96
C PHE A 546 -20.59 7.77 -7.83
N ALA A 547 -21.70 7.81 -7.11
CA ALA A 547 -21.91 8.85 -6.12
C ALA A 547 -22.68 8.41 -4.88
N ASP A 548 -22.33 8.98 -3.73
CA ASP A 548 -23.09 8.83 -2.48
C ASP A 548 -23.03 7.41 -1.88
N ASN A 549 -21.97 6.64 -2.17
CA ASN A 549 -21.83 5.24 -1.76
C ASN A 549 -21.06 5.08 -0.44
N ARG A 550 -21.41 4.06 0.37
CA ARG A 550 -20.90 3.87 1.73
C ARG A 550 -19.39 3.59 1.83
N ASN A 551 -18.81 2.84 0.91
CA ASN A 551 -17.44 2.31 1.07
C ASN A 551 -16.48 2.99 0.10
N CYS A 552 -16.01 2.30 -0.92
CA CYS A 552 -15.09 2.83 -1.93
C CYS A 552 -15.84 3.20 -3.21
N GLY A 553 -15.15 3.90 -4.11
CA GLY A 553 -15.49 3.89 -5.54
C GLY A 553 -15.04 2.56 -6.17
N PRO A 554 -14.68 2.54 -7.45
CA PRO A 554 -14.25 1.30 -8.11
C PRO A 554 -13.08 0.63 -7.39
N VAL A 555 -13.23 -0.67 -7.09
CA VAL A 555 -12.20 -1.53 -6.50
C VAL A 555 -11.64 -2.45 -7.58
N ILE A 556 -10.37 -2.25 -7.92
CA ILE A 556 -9.69 -2.86 -9.08
C ILE A 556 -8.62 -3.82 -8.59
N GLN A 557 -8.85 -5.12 -8.79
CA GLN A 557 -7.91 -6.19 -8.39
C GLN A 557 -7.56 -7.12 -9.56
N CYS A 558 -7.65 -6.59 -10.77
CA CYS A 558 -7.47 -7.34 -12.01
C CYS A 558 -6.50 -6.64 -12.97
N ASP A 559 -5.81 -7.44 -13.78
CA ASP A 559 -4.86 -6.93 -14.78
C ASP A 559 -5.57 -6.21 -15.93
N ASN A 560 -4.89 -5.24 -16.55
CA ASN A 560 -5.34 -4.57 -17.78
C ASN A 560 -6.66 -3.79 -17.62
N ALA A 561 -6.87 -3.15 -16.48
CA ALA A 561 -8.08 -2.39 -16.19
C ALA A 561 -8.00 -0.94 -16.68
N LEU A 562 -9.08 -0.46 -17.30
CA LEU A 562 -9.26 0.93 -17.71
C LEU A 562 -10.39 1.59 -16.91
N VAL A 563 -10.10 2.74 -16.32
CA VAL A 563 -11.08 3.67 -15.75
C VAL A 563 -10.96 5.02 -16.46
N GLU A 564 -12.00 5.41 -17.18
CA GLU A 564 -11.97 6.58 -18.05
C GLU A 564 -13.22 7.45 -17.90
N ASN A 565 -13.04 8.77 -17.82
CA ASN A 565 -14.15 9.74 -17.82
C ASN A 565 -15.19 9.46 -16.72
N VAL A 566 -14.75 9.00 -15.54
CA VAL A 566 -15.65 8.67 -14.42
C VAL A 566 -15.78 9.84 -13.46
N THR A 567 -17.01 10.15 -13.04
CA THR A 567 -17.27 11.07 -11.93
C THR A 567 -17.48 10.28 -10.65
N ILE A 568 -16.69 10.58 -9.62
CA ILE A 568 -16.73 9.95 -8.30
C ILE A 568 -17.02 11.04 -7.27
N ALA A 569 -18.15 10.95 -6.57
CA ALA A 569 -18.58 12.01 -5.67
C ALA A 569 -19.14 11.47 -4.35
N ASN A 570 -18.83 12.16 -3.25
CA ASN A 570 -19.38 11.84 -1.93
C ASN A 570 -19.17 10.36 -1.54
N ILE A 571 -17.98 9.81 -1.78
CA ILE A 571 -17.59 8.47 -1.33
C ILE A 571 -16.95 8.56 0.05
N GLU A 572 -17.46 7.79 1.02
CA GLU A 572 -17.00 7.86 2.40
C GLU A 572 -15.55 7.40 2.58
N SER A 573 -15.13 6.28 1.99
CA SER A 573 -13.79 5.74 2.18
C SER A 573 -12.80 6.27 1.13
N PHE A 574 -12.55 5.54 0.04
CA PHE A 574 -11.56 5.89 -0.99
C PHE A 574 -12.23 6.09 -2.34
N ALA A 575 -11.79 7.08 -3.13
CA ALA A 575 -12.36 7.29 -4.46
C ALA A 575 -12.12 6.09 -5.39
N SER A 576 -11.00 5.38 -5.23
CA SER A 576 -10.77 4.07 -5.84
C SER A 576 -9.64 3.37 -5.09
N LYS A 577 -9.70 2.04 -5.05
CA LYS A 577 -8.59 1.19 -4.60
C LYS A 577 -8.13 0.30 -5.74
N ILE A 578 -6.81 0.24 -5.93
CA ILE A 578 -6.15 -0.59 -6.94
C ILE A 578 -5.16 -1.50 -6.21
N GLY A 579 -5.36 -2.81 -6.25
CA GLY A 579 -4.59 -3.66 -5.34
C GLY A 579 -5.06 -5.08 -5.15
N ALA A 580 -4.67 -5.67 -4.02
CA ALA A 580 -5.20 -6.92 -3.52
C ALA A 580 -5.49 -6.82 -2.01
N PHE A 581 -6.55 -7.49 -1.58
CA PHE A 581 -7.03 -7.50 -0.19
C PHE A 581 -7.05 -8.94 0.32
N THR A 582 -5.87 -9.53 0.53
CA THR A 582 -5.79 -10.94 0.94
C THR A 582 -6.34 -11.22 2.32
N THR A 583 -6.53 -10.18 3.16
CA THR A 583 -7.41 -10.24 4.34
C THR A 583 -8.75 -10.90 3.98
N TRP A 584 -9.37 -10.51 2.87
CA TRP A 584 -10.64 -11.07 2.36
C TRP A 584 -10.44 -12.21 1.35
N ARG A 585 -9.19 -12.64 1.15
CA ARG A 585 -8.75 -13.52 0.03
C ARG A 585 -9.08 -12.95 -1.35
N GLU A 586 -8.99 -11.64 -1.53
CA GLU A 586 -9.23 -11.01 -2.83
C GLU A 586 -7.90 -10.57 -3.47
N GLY A 587 -7.76 -10.84 -4.77
CA GLY A 587 -6.55 -10.53 -5.54
C GLY A 587 -6.54 -11.23 -6.90
N PRO A 588 -5.36 -11.46 -7.52
CA PRO A 588 -4.03 -11.01 -7.11
C PRO A 588 -3.80 -9.52 -7.42
N PRO A 589 -2.70 -8.90 -6.94
CA PRO A 589 -2.40 -7.50 -7.22
C PRO A 589 -2.23 -7.23 -8.73
N PRO A 590 -2.83 -6.14 -9.26
CA PRO A 590 -2.95 -5.92 -10.70
C PRO A 590 -1.67 -5.35 -11.34
N ILE A 591 -1.52 -5.63 -12.63
CA ILE A 591 -0.58 -4.96 -13.55
C ILE A 591 -1.35 -4.21 -14.65
N ASN A 592 -0.77 -3.13 -15.15
CA ASN A 592 -1.29 -2.34 -16.28
C ASN A 592 -2.70 -1.77 -16.02
N VAL A 593 -2.78 -0.73 -15.18
CA VAL A 593 -4.04 -0.03 -14.89
C VAL A 593 -3.94 1.42 -15.38
N LEU A 594 -4.95 1.88 -16.11
CA LEU A 594 -5.05 3.28 -16.55
C LEU A 594 -6.29 3.92 -15.92
N MET A 595 -6.09 4.95 -15.11
CA MET A 595 -7.17 5.79 -14.59
C MET A 595 -7.01 7.22 -15.10
N ARG A 596 -7.89 7.62 -16.02
CA ARG A 596 -7.78 8.92 -16.71
C ARG A 596 -9.06 9.74 -16.76
N ASN A 597 -8.88 11.06 -16.86
CA ASN A 597 -9.95 12.04 -17.06
C ASN A 597 -11.07 11.93 -16.00
N CYS A 598 -10.77 11.43 -14.80
CA CYS A 598 -11.76 11.24 -13.76
C CYS A 598 -11.93 12.52 -12.93
N LYS A 599 -13.15 12.75 -12.45
CA LYS A 599 -13.51 13.89 -11.58
C LYS A 599 -13.91 13.37 -10.21
N ILE A 600 -13.07 13.61 -9.21
CA ILE A 600 -13.24 13.13 -7.84
C ILE A 600 -13.57 14.30 -6.93
N ARG A 601 -14.70 14.26 -6.23
CA ARG A 601 -15.17 15.35 -5.36
C ARG A 601 -15.63 14.84 -4.00
N ASN A 602 -15.26 15.54 -2.93
CA ASN A 602 -15.75 15.30 -1.55
C ASN A 602 -15.67 13.82 -1.13
N SER A 603 -14.58 13.17 -1.52
CA SER A 603 -14.35 11.72 -1.39
C SER A 603 -12.95 11.49 -0.83
N GLY A 604 -12.62 10.26 -0.41
CA GLY A 604 -11.22 9.94 -0.17
C GLY A 604 -10.36 10.06 -1.42
N GLY A 605 -9.05 9.87 -1.27
CA GLY A 605 -8.14 9.88 -2.39
C GLY A 605 -8.12 8.58 -3.21
N LEU A 606 -7.23 8.55 -4.19
CA LEU A 606 -6.88 7.38 -5.00
C LEU A 606 -5.77 6.59 -4.32
N ARG A 607 -5.84 5.26 -4.43
CA ARG A 607 -4.95 4.39 -3.66
C ARG A 607 -4.44 3.18 -4.45
N THR A 608 -3.15 2.90 -4.30
CA THR A 608 -2.55 1.61 -4.69
C THR A 608 -2.01 0.91 -3.44
N GLU A 609 -2.33 -0.36 -3.25
CA GLU A 609 -1.88 -1.13 -2.08
C GLU A 609 -2.03 -2.65 -2.25
N PHE A 610 -1.30 -3.41 -1.44
CA PHE A 610 -1.54 -4.83 -1.28
C PHE A 610 -1.54 -5.13 0.22
N TYR A 611 -2.72 -5.45 0.78
CA TYR A 611 -2.83 -5.91 2.16
C TYR A 611 -2.62 -7.40 2.27
N VAL A 612 -1.74 -7.78 3.20
CA VAL A 612 -1.42 -9.18 3.54
C VAL A 612 -2.35 -9.67 4.63
N LEU A 613 -2.59 -10.99 4.67
CA LEU A 613 -3.40 -11.66 5.68
C LEU A 613 -2.58 -11.85 6.97
N ASN A 614 -2.41 -10.77 7.74
CA ASN A 614 -1.79 -10.81 9.06
C ASN A 614 -2.61 -10.02 10.11
N PRO A 615 -2.36 -10.21 11.42
CA PRO A 615 -3.20 -9.63 12.48
C PRO A 615 -3.25 -8.09 12.47
N ASP A 616 -2.24 -7.46 11.89
CA ASP A 616 -2.07 -6.02 11.83
C ASP A 616 -2.50 -5.42 10.46
N ASN A 617 -3.01 -6.25 9.53
CA ASN A 617 -3.34 -5.89 8.14
C ASN A 617 -2.26 -5.00 7.50
N GLU A 618 -1.01 -5.47 7.54
CA GLU A 618 0.11 -4.72 7.01
C GLU A 618 0.10 -4.66 5.48
N ILE A 619 0.95 -3.78 4.95
CA ILE A 619 1.20 -3.63 3.52
C ILE A 619 2.27 -4.64 3.10
N ALA A 620 2.07 -5.33 1.98
CA ALA A 620 3.00 -6.31 1.44
C ALA A 620 4.40 -5.72 1.25
N THR A 621 5.42 -6.51 1.56
CA THR A 621 6.80 -6.03 1.49
C THR A 621 7.28 -5.86 0.05
N GLY A 622 6.78 -6.67 -0.88
CA GLY A 622 7.07 -6.54 -2.31
C GLY A 622 6.25 -5.45 -3.00
N ARG A 623 6.65 -5.06 -4.22
CA ARG A 623 5.97 -4.05 -5.05
C ARG A 623 5.17 -4.69 -6.18
N HIS A 624 4.08 -5.33 -5.78
CA HIS A 624 3.28 -6.20 -6.64
C HIS A 624 2.29 -5.45 -7.55
N VAL A 625 1.85 -4.24 -7.17
CA VAL A 625 1.01 -3.40 -8.05
C VAL A 625 1.93 -2.70 -9.04
N ARG A 626 1.77 -2.95 -10.35
CA ARG A 626 2.73 -2.40 -11.34
C ARG A 626 2.07 -1.73 -12.53
N HIS A 627 2.81 -0.76 -13.09
CA HIS A 627 2.43 -0.09 -14.33
C HIS A 627 1.04 0.57 -14.23
N VAL A 628 0.86 1.45 -13.25
CA VAL A 628 -0.39 2.21 -13.05
C VAL A 628 -0.19 3.65 -13.49
N THR A 629 -1.06 4.16 -14.35
CA THR A 629 -1.03 5.57 -14.77
C THR A 629 -2.28 6.29 -14.27
N PHE A 630 -2.06 7.39 -13.55
CA PHE A 630 -3.08 8.38 -13.21
C PHE A 630 -2.90 9.60 -14.13
N GLU A 631 -3.82 9.81 -15.06
CA GLU A 631 -3.69 10.83 -16.11
C GLU A 631 -4.87 11.82 -16.13
N ASN A 632 -4.59 13.12 -16.15
CA ASN A 632 -5.58 14.19 -16.31
C ASN A 632 -6.76 14.12 -15.30
N ASN A 633 -6.54 13.58 -14.10
CA ASN A 633 -7.59 13.48 -13.10
C ASN A 633 -7.71 14.78 -12.30
N GLU A 634 -8.94 15.15 -11.93
CA GLU A 634 -9.25 16.27 -11.04
C GLU A 634 -9.72 15.75 -9.69
N LEU A 635 -8.97 16.07 -8.63
CA LEU A 635 -9.26 15.66 -7.25
C LEU A 635 -9.56 16.91 -6.41
N VAL A 636 -10.80 17.04 -5.94
CA VAL A 636 -11.28 18.22 -5.19
C VAL A 636 -11.81 17.83 -3.82
N ASN A 637 -11.35 18.54 -2.78
CA ASN A 637 -11.81 18.36 -1.39
C ASN A 637 -11.63 16.92 -0.87
N CYS A 638 -10.48 16.31 -1.12
CA CYS A 638 -10.22 14.97 -0.61
C CYS A 638 -10.00 15.00 0.91
N HIS A 639 -10.78 14.22 1.67
CA HIS A 639 -10.66 14.13 3.14
C HIS A 639 -9.54 13.18 3.61
N GLN A 640 -8.93 12.45 2.67
CA GLN A 640 -7.72 11.64 2.84
C GLN A 640 -6.62 12.14 1.88
N PRO A 641 -5.37 11.65 1.98
CA PRO A 641 -4.33 11.99 1.01
C PRO A 641 -4.81 11.74 -0.41
N ALA A 642 -4.60 12.71 -1.31
CA ALA A 642 -5.17 12.66 -2.66
C ALA A 642 -4.66 11.43 -3.45
N PHE A 643 -3.39 11.10 -3.27
CA PHE A 643 -2.79 9.84 -3.71
C PHE A 643 -2.12 9.12 -2.53
N THR A 644 -2.50 7.88 -2.27
CA THR A 644 -1.78 6.97 -1.36
C THR A 644 -1.19 5.81 -2.14
N ILE A 645 0.13 5.73 -2.21
CA ILE A 645 0.84 4.80 -3.10
C ILE A 645 1.68 3.85 -2.26
N ALA A 646 1.35 2.56 -2.32
CA ALA A 646 2.08 1.54 -1.59
C ALA A 646 2.19 0.20 -2.32
N SER A 647 3.22 -0.58 -2.00
CA SER A 647 3.54 -1.87 -2.64
C SER A 647 3.50 -1.78 -4.17
N SER A 648 4.07 -0.70 -4.72
CA SER A 648 3.85 -0.30 -6.11
C SER A 648 5.13 0.01 -6.88
N SER A 649 5.23 -0.38 -8.16
CA SER A 649 6.37 -0.07 -9.02
C SER A 649 5.92 0.40 -10.40
N GLY A 650 6.53 1.46 -10.93
CA GLY A 650 6.18 1.99 -12.25
C GLY A 650 4.85 2.73 -12.22
N ILE A 651 4.70 3.71 -11.33
CA ILE A 651 3.48 4.52 -11.21
C ILE A 651 3.71 5.89 -11.82
N GLU A 652 2.81 6.29 -12.71
CA GLU A 652 2.90 7.55 -13.45
C GLU A 652 1.79 8.50 -13.01
N PHE A 653 2.16 9.74 -12.70
CA PHE A 653 1.25 10.84 -12.41
C PHE A 653 1.41 11.89 -13.51
N ILE A 654 0.41 12.00 -14.37
CA ILE A 654 0.45 12.86 -15.55
C ILE A 654 -0.71 13.87 -15.46
N ASN A 655 -0.38 15.16 -15.39
CA ASN A 655 -1.33 16.28 -15.47
C ASN A 655 -2.51 16.21 -14.48
N ASN A 656 -2.31 15.61 -13.29
CA ASN A 656 -3.37 15.55 -12.28
C ASN A 656 -3.50 16.92 -11.58
N ARG A 657 -4.74 17.34 -11.33
CA ARG A 657 -5.08 18.59 -10.65
C ARG A 657 -5.68 18.29 -9.29
N ILE A 658 -4.95 18.63 -8.24
CA ILE A 658 -5.38 18.45 -6.85
C ILE A 658 -5.78 19.82 -6.28
N VAL A 659 -7.00 19.94 -5.77
CA VAL A 659 -7.57 21.19 -5.25
C VAL A 659 -8.11 20.98 -3.85
N ASN A 660 -7.68 21.85 -2.93
CA ASN A 660 -8.08 21.85 -1.53
C ASN A 660 -7.99 20.46 -0.87
N PRO A 661 -6.82 19.78 -0.93
CA PRO A 661 -6.67 18.52 -0.21
C PRO A 661 -6.69 18.79 1.31
N GLN A 662 -7.51 18.07 2.06
CA GLN A 662 -7.59 18.22 3.52
C GLN A 662 -6.41 17.54 4.24
N LYS A 663 -5.62 16.75 3.51
CA LYS A 663 -4.40 16.05 3.92
C LYS A 663 -3.28 16.30 2.88
N GLU A 664 -2.16 15.61 3.02
CA GLU A 664 -1.08 15.67 2.02
C GLU A 664 -1.54 15.25 0.62
N ALA A 665 -0.96 15.85 -0.43
CA ALA A 665 -1.29 15.50 -1.81
C ALA A 665 -0.85 14.08 -2.18
N PHE A 666 0.34 13.68 -1.70
CA PHE A 666 0.93 12.37 -1.96
C PHE A 666 1.45 11.76 -0.66
N LYS A 667 1.02 10.53 -0.38
CA LYS A 667 1.56 9.66 0.66
C LYS A 667 2.14 8.42 -0.01
N ILE A 668 3.46 8.30 -0.02
CA ILE A 668 4.18 7.26 -0.76
C ILE A 668 4.94 6.38 0.24
N THR A 669 4.81 5.05 0.16
CA THR A 669 5.46 4.09 1.07
C THR A 669 5.75 2.79 0.32
N ASN A 670 6.96 2.24 0.37
CA ASN A 670 7.29 1.02 -0.39
C ASN A 670 6.90 1.11 -1.88
N ALA A 671 7.41 2.13 -2.58
CA ALA A 671 7.14 2.33 -4.00
C ALA A 671 8.38 2.85 -4.74
N GLU A 672 8.52 2.48 -6.01
CA GLU A 672 9.67 2.85 -6.86
C GLU A 672 9.23 3.18 -8.30
N LYS A 673 10.19 3.63 -9.13
CA LYS A 673 9.96 3.94 -10.56
C LYS A 673 8.73 4.87 -10.71
N LEU A 674 8.69 5.94 -9.90
CA LEU A 674 7.59 6.91 -9.88
C LEU A 674 7.91 8.07 -10.81
N THR A 675 6.98 8.42 -11.70
CA THR A 675 7.15 9.52 -12.65
C THR A 675 6.10 10.59 -12.40
N PHE A 676 6.52 11.86 -12.34
CA PHE A 676 5.64 13.01 -12.14
C PHE A 676 5.80 13.97 -13.33
N HIS A 677 4.71 14.26 -14.02
CA HIS A 677 4.69 15.18 -15.15
C HIS A 677 3.46 16.08 -15.10
N GLY A 678 3.66 17.41 -15.09
CA GLY A 678 2.57 18.40 -15.21
C GLY A 678 1.53 18.43 -14.09
N ASN A 679 1.77 17.77 -12.95
CA ASN A 679 0.81 17.74 -11.83
C ASN A 679 0.76 19.09 -11.10
N THR A 680 -0.41 19.45 -10.58
CA THR A 680 -0.61 20.66 -9.79
C THR A 680 -1.31 20.39 -8.46
N VAL A 681 -0.91 21.12 -7.42
CA VAL A 681 -1.56 21.17 -6.11
C VAL A 681 -1.94 22.62 -5.82
N ASN A 682 -3.23 22.89 -5.62
CA ASN A 682 -3.78 24.23 -5.40
C ASN A 682 -3.31 25.24 -6.47
N GLY A 683 -3.29 24.82 -7.73
CA GLY A 683 -2.88 25.63 -8.88
C GLY A 683 -1.38 25.84 -9.04
N LYS A 684 -0.54 25.28 -8.15
CA LYS A 684 0.92 25.37 -8.24
C LYS A 684 1.49 24.05 -8.80
N PRO A 685 2.51 24.09 -9.69
CA PRO A 685 3.24 22.90 -10.09
C PRO A 685 3.74 22.13 -8.88
N TYR A 686 3.63 20.80 -8.91
CA TYR A 686 4.05 19.94 -7.82
C TYR A 686 5.00 18.85 -8.32
N THR A 687 6.19 18.82 -7.73
CA THR A 687 7.13 17.71 -7.81
C THR A 687 7.44 17.29 -6.38
N PRO A 688 7.25 16.01 -6.00
CA PRO A 688 7.54 15.57 -4.64
C PRO A 688 9.04 15.67 -4.35
N GLN A 689 9.40 16.33 -3.25
CA GLN A 689 10.75 16.23 -2.71
C GLN A 689 10.83 14.97 -1.84
N ILE A 690 11.49 13.92 -2.34
CA ILE A 690 11.77 12.73 -1.55
C ILE A 690 13.18 12.88 -0.97
N ALA A 691 13.32 13.85 -0.08
CA ALA A 691 14.56 14.09 0.66
C ALA A 691 14.69 13.04 1.77
N GLY A 692 15.88 12.45 1.92
CA GLY A 692 16.22 11.60 3.05
C GLY A 692 15.88 12.31 4.35
N LYS A 693 14.82 11.84 5.02
CA LYS A 693 14.30 12.48 6.22
C LYS A 693 15.37 12.38 7.31
N THR A 694 15.75 13.52 7.90
CA THR A 694 16.56 13.49 9.13
C THR A 694 15.73 12.83 10.21
N VAL A 695 16.21 11.71 10.75
CA VAL A 695 15.57 11.00 11.85
C VAL A 695 16.24 11.43 13.14
N TRP A 696 15.45 11.63 14.21
CA TRP A 696 15.92 11.99 15.55
C TRP A 696 15.66 10.82 16.51
N PRO A 697 16.42 9.72 16.41
CA PRO A 697 16.15 8.49 17.15
C PRO A 697 16.48 8.57 18.65
N VAL A 698 17.27 9.57 19.06
CA VAL A 698 17.64 9.81 20.46
C VAL A 698 17.08 11.14 20.90
N ARG A 699 16.28 11.15 21.98
CA ARG A 699 15.67 12.37 22.54
C ARG A 699 15.69 12.34 24.07
N ALA A 700 15.98 13.47 24.68
CA ALA A 700 15.81 13.73 26.10
C ALA A 700 15.16 15.10 26.31
N SER A 701 14.35 15.25 27.35
CA SER A 701 13.71 16.51 27.71
C SER A 701 13.56 16.61 29.23
N LEU A 702 13.06 17.73 29.75
CA LEU A 702 12.73 17.88 31.18
C LEU A 702 11.72 16.83 31.69
N GLN A 703 10.88 16.28 30.82
CA GLN A 703 9.92 15.23 31.15
C GLN A 703 10.51 13.82 30.95
N GLY A 704 11.68 13.75 30.31
CA GLY A 704 12.41 12.52 30.05
C GLY A 704 13.60 12.37 30.99
N LYS A 705 14.30 11.24 30.89
CA LYS A 705 15.44 10.94 31.78
C LYS A 705 16.67 11.81 31.45
N LEU A 706 16.92 12.84 32.25
CA LEU A 706 18.15 13.63 32.21
C LEU A 706 19.16 13.15 33.25
N SER A 707 20.44 13.29 32.93
CA SER A 707 21.49 13.14 33.94
C SER A 707 21.62 14.42 34.76
N LYS A 708 21.99 14.28 36.03
CA LYS A 708 22.16 15.36 37.03
C LYS A 708 20.89 16.10 37.44
N GLU A 709 19.71 15.62 37.02
CA GLU A 709 18.41 16.16 37.42
C GLU A 709 18.23 16.26 38.94
N GLY A 710 18.70 15.29 39.73
CA GLY A 710 18.59 15.32 41.19
C GLY A 710 19.41 16.41 41.91
N ALA A 711 20.31 17.11 41.21
CA ALA A 711 20.97 18.32 41.72
C ALA A 711 20.11 19.59 41.53
N TRP A 712 18.98 19.46 40.83
CA TRP A 712 18.04 20.53 40.51
C TRP A 712 16.71 20.25 41.21
N ARG A 713 16.01 21.30 41.62
CA ARG A 713 14.70 21.22 42.26
C ARG A 713 13.60 21.39 41.22
N HIS A 714 12.63 20.49 41.21
CA HIS A 714 11.41 20.69 40.41
C HIS A 714 10.58 21.86 40.94
N VAL A 715 10.18 22.76 40.03
CA VAL A 715 9.27 23.87 40.30
C VAL A 715 8.25 23.92 39.16
N GLY A 716 7.03 23.47 39.42
CA GLY A 716 6.03 23.24 38.37
C GLY A 716 6.51 22.18 37.37
N ALA A 717 6.49 22.52 36.08
CA ALA A 717 7.00 21.67 35.00
C ALA A 717 8.49 21.91 34.66
N GLY A 718 9.16 22.83 35.37
CA GLY A 718 10.56 23.20 35.14
C GLY A 718 11.52 22.68 36.22
N LEU A 719 12.81 22.91 35.99
CA LEU A 719 13.89 22.61 36.94
C LEU A 719 14.63 23.89 37.31
N GLN A 720 14.85 24.09 38.60
CA GLN A 720 15.56 25.23 39.15
C GLN A 720 16.80 24.76 39.90
N ASN A 721 17.91 25.50 39.77
CA ASN A 721 19.07 25.28 40.61
C ASN A 721 19.20 26.28 41.76
N SER A 722 20.17 26.02 42.64
CA SER A 722 20.56 26.89 43.75
C SER A 722 21.43 28.08 43.34
N GLY A 723 22.06 28.04 42.16
CA GLY A 723 23.03 29.05 41.73
C GLY A 723 24.41 28.91 42.38
N GLY A 724 24.85 27.68 42.66
CA GLY A 724 26.24 27.37 43.07
C GLY A 724 27.20 27.36 41.87
N ASP A 725 28.40 26.78 42.04
CA ASP A 725 29.52 26.74 41.08
C ASP A 725 29.13 26.32 39.62
N PHE A 726 29.62 25.18 39.12
CA PHE A 726 29.28 24.67 37.79
C PHE A 726 28.17 23.63 37.87
N GLU A 727 27.08 23.86 37.15
CA GLU A 727 25.96 22.93 37.08
C GLU A 727 25.51 22.65 35.64
N ALA A 728 24.97 21.45 35.41
CA ALA A 728 24.57 21.01 34.08
C ALA A 728 23.35 20.07 34.09
N LEU A 729 22.54 20.15 33.03
CA LEU A 729 21.48 19.20 32.69
C LEU A 729 21.74 18.66 31.28
N TYR A 730 21.85 17.35 31.12
CA TYR A 730 22.21 16.75 29.83
C TYR A 730 21.57 15.37 29.63
N ALA A 731 21.54 14.92 28.38
CA ALA A 731 21.01 13.61 28.05
C ALA A 731 21.89 12.49 28.66
N ALA A 732 21.25 11.57 29.40
CA ALA A 732 21.94 10.42 30.01
C ALA A 732 22.37 9.35 28.98
N GLN A 733 21.90 9.48 27.74
CA GLN A 733 22.12 8.52 26.67
C GLN A 733 23.40 8.89 25.89
N TYR A 734 24.21 7.88 25.60
CA TYR A 734 25.42 8.01 24.80
C TYR A 734 25.05 7.81 23.32
N SER A 735 25.40 8.76 22.43
CA SER A 735 25.12 8.63 21.00
C SER A 735 26.15 9.37 20.13
N ALA A 736 26.63 8.68 19.09
CA ALA A 736 27.63 9.13 18.12
C ALA A 736 27.04 9.90 16.93
N LEU A 737 25.74 10.16 16.94
CA LEU A 737 25.04 10.86 15.88
C LEU A 737 25.65 12.25 15.66
N LYS A 738 26.18 12.50 14.45
CA LYS A 738 26.91 13.74 14.10
C LYS A 738 25.98 14.92 13.77
N LYS A 739 24.69 14.78 14.08
CA LYS A 739 23.72 15.87 14.10
C LYS A 739 23.15 15.98 15.50
N VAL A 740 23.21 17.17 16.07
CA VAL A 740 22.71 17.44 17.42
C VAL A 740 21.82 18.68 17.36
N LYS A 741 20.64 18.57 17.96
CA LYS A 741 19.73 19.70 18.17
C LYS A 741 19.46 19.85 19.66
N ILE A 742 19.68 21.05 20.18
CA ILE A 742 19.41 21.39 21.58
C ILE A 742 18.58 22.66 21.59
N GLN A 743 17.45 22.64 22.29
CA GLN A 743 16.56 23.78 22.47
C GLN A 743 16.26 23.96 23.95
N THR A 744 16.39 25.17 24.46
CA THR A 744 16.10 25.48 25.86
C THR A 744 15.34 26.80 26.00
N ALA A 745 14.51 26.91 27.04
CA ALA A 745 13.94 28.14 27.54
C ALA A 745 14.22 28.25 29.05
N PHE A 746 14.79 29.36 29.50
CA PHE A 746 15.19 29.54 30.89
C PHE A 746 15.11 31.00 31.35
N ARG A 747 14.99 31.20 32.66
CA ARG A 747 15.02 32.52 33.33
C ARG A 747 16.20 32.58 34.28
N PHE A 748 16.81 33.76 34.39
CA PHE A 748 17.67 34.09 35.52
C PHE A 748 16.78 34.43 36.72
N LEU A 749 17.03 33.80 37.86
CA LEU A 749 16.34 34.11 39.12
C LEU A 749 16.98 35.30 39.83
N LYS A 750 18.26 35.49 39.57
CA LYS A 750 19.04 36.68 39.89
C LYS A 750 20.01 36.97 38.73
N PRO A 751 20.44 38.22 38.53
CA PRO A 751 21.22 38.58 37.35
C PRO A 751 22.66 38.05 37.37
N GLU A 752 23.18 37.55 38.49
CA GLU A 752 24.57 37.12 38.58
C GLU A 752 24.85 35.84 37.75
N GLY A 753 26.07 35.75 37.21
CA GLY A 753 26.59 34.56 36.54
C GLY A 753 26.19 34.40 35.07
N LYS A 754 26.51 33.23 34.50
CA LYS A 754 26.30 32.90 33.09
C LYS A 754 25.57 31.58 32.91
N ALA A 755 24.63 31.51 31.97
CA ALA A 755 23.93 30.27 31.67
C ALA A 755 23.62 30.13 30.17
N GLY A 756 23.42 28.90 29.72
CA GLY A 756 23.06 28.63 28.34
C GLY A 756 23.26 27.17 27.95
N LEU A 757 23.80 26.93 26.75
CA LEU A 757 23.95 25.60 26.19
C LEU A 757 25.42 25.23 26.02
N ARG A 758 25.74 23.94 26.16
CA ARG A 758 27.02 23.38 25.75
C ARG A 758 26.85 22.27 24.72
N LEU A 759 27.79 22.22 23.79
CA LEU A 759 27.95 21.16 22.82
C LEU A 759 29.31 20.50 23.03
N VAL A 760 29.29 19.24 23.45
CA VAL A 760 30.50 18.49 23.79
C VAL A 760 31.09 17.86 22.52
N GLU A 761 32.39 18.07 22.36
CA GLU A 761 33.22 17.46 21.34
C GLU A 761 33.53 16.01 21.68
N HIS A 762 33.58 15.18 20.65
CA HIS A 762 33.81 13.76 20.82
C HIS A 762 35.29 13.38 20.97
N VAL A 763 35.88 13.60 22.16
CA VAL A 763 37.31 13.30 22.41
C VAL A 763 37.58 12.38 23.62
N GLY A 764 36.56 11.69 24.15
CA GLY A 764 36.71 10.78 25.31
C GLY A 764 37.06 11.47 26.64
N VAL A 765 37.35 12.78 26.60
CA VAL A 765 37.57 13.62 27.78
C VAL A 765 36.27 14.37 28.10
N PRO A 766 35.71 14.20 29.31
CA PRO A 766 34.50 14.91 29.69
C PRO A 766 34.68 16.43 29.60
N ASP A 767 33.66 17.11 29.06
CA ASP A 767 33.45 18.56 29.13
C ASP A 767 34.28 19.43 28.15
N ASN A 768 35.00 18.81 27.20
CA ASN A 768 35.60 19.51 26.04
C ASN A 768 34.52 19.93 25.02
N GLY A 769 34.56 21.17 24.54
CA GLY A 769 33.70 21.61 23.43
C GLY A 769 33.29 23.08 23.49
N TYR A 770 32.17 23.39 22.83
CA TYR A 770 31.62 24.73 22.74
C TYR A 770 30.65 25.03 23.87
N TYR A 771 30.77 26.24 24.41
CA TYR A 771 29.87 26.80 25.41
C TYR A 771 29.25 28.07 24.84
N PHE A 772 27.92 28.14 24.86
CA PHE A 772 27.09 29.21 24.33
C PHE A 772 26.38 29.86 25.51
N LEU A 773 27.00 30.89 26.09
CA LEU A 773 26.64 31.43 27.40
C LEU A 773 26.10 32.85 27.27
N LEU A 774 24.98 33.12 27.93
CA LEU A 774 24.45 34.47 28.14
C LEU A 774 24.73 34.89 29.58
N ASP A 775 25.26 36.09 29.77
CA ASP A 775 25.48 36.70 31.08
C ASP A 775 24.21 37.41 31.56
N GLY A 776 23.74 37.08 32.76
CA GLY A 776 22.44 37.55 33.27
C GLY A 776 22.42 39.04 33.61
N ALA A 777 23.55 39.61 34.03
CA ALA A 777 23.66 40.98 34.52
C ALA A 777 23.96 41.95 33.39
N THR A 778 24.86 41.53 32.50
CA THR A 778 25.34 42.37 31.41
C THR A 778 24.60 42.13 30.11
N GLY A 779 23.97 40.98 29.89
CA GLY A 779 23.40 40.58 28.59
C GLY A 779 24.45 40.19 27.54
N LEU A 780 25.72 40.04 27.94
CA LEU A 780 26.79 39.64 27.03
C LEU A 780 26.67 38.15 26.68
N PHE A 781 26.38 37.85 25.41
CA PHE A 781 26.44 36.50 24.88
C PHE A 781 27.86 36.18 24.42
N THR A 782 28.35 35.00 24.78
CA THR A 782 29.69 34.51 24.42
C THR A 782 29.62 33.11 23.83
N VAL A 783 30.47 32.86 22.83
CA VAL A 783 30.83 31.52 22.38
C VAL A 783 32.25 31.28 22.80
N SER A 784 32.47 30.28 23.66
CA SER A 784 33.79 29.90 24.12
C SER A 784 34.07 28.43 23.84
N VAL A 785 35.35 28.13 23.63
CA VAL A 785 35.86 26.79 23.50
C VAL A 785 36.60 26.46 24.78
N ARG A 786 36.20 25.38 25.45
CA ARG A 786 36.87 24.87 26.65
C ARG A 786 37.48 23.52 26.36
N ARG A 787 38.73 23.34 26.77
CA ARG A 787 39.51 22.12 26.55
C ARG A 787 40.22 21.70 27.83
N ARG A 788 40.33 20.40 28.03
CA ARG A 788 41.00 19.75 29.12
C ARG A 788 42.08 18.82 28.58
N GLU A 789 43.27 18.88 29.17
CA GLU A 789 44.42 18.03 28.86
C GLU A 789 44.75 17.24 30.14
N GLY A 790 44.48 15.93 30.12
CA GLY A 790 44.51 15.11 31.33
C GLY A 790 43.48 15.62 32.36
N THR A 791 43.95 15.97 33.57
CA THR A 791 43.10 16.53 34.62
C THR A 791 43.05 18.06 34.60
N VAL A 792 43.89 18.74 33.81
CA VAL A 792 44.09 20.20 33.83
C VAL A 792 43.26 20.89 32.75
N TRP A 793 42.59 21.99 33.12
CA TRP A 793 41.86 22.84 32.18
C TRP A 793 42.79 23.81 31.49
N LYS A 794 42.69 23.93 30.16
CA LYS A 794 43.31 25.04 29.43
C LYS A 794 42.50 26.32 29.68
N PRO A 795 43.14 27.51 29.65
CA PRO A 795 42.42 28.78 29.72
C PRO A 795 41.27 28.82 28.71
N GLU A 796 40.12 29.32 29.13
CA GLU A 796 38.95 29.47 28.27
C GLU A 796 39.27 30.38 27.09
N GLN A 797 38.99 29.91 25.87
CA GLN A 797 39.16 30.71 24.67
C GLN A 797 37.80 31.22 24.21
N VAL A 798 37.55 32.53 24.34
CA VAL A 798 36.35 33.18 23.79
C VAL A 798 36.57 33.44 22.30
N VAL A 799 35.75 32.82 21.45
CA VAL A 799 35.84 32.95 19.98
C VAL A 799 34.80 33.90 19.40
N PHE A 800 33.76 34.25 20.17
CA PHE A 800 32.76 35.24 19.77
C PHE A 800 32.12 35.88 21.00
N ARG A 801 31.75 37.16 20.86
CA ARG A 801 30.98 37.91 21.85
C ARG A 801 29.98 38.83 21.16
N ARG A 802 28.79 39.00 21.74
CA ARG A 802 27.77 39.94 21.25
C ARG A 802 26.89 40.41 22.40
N GLN A 803 26.62 41.71 22.44
CA GLN A 803 25.68 42.31 23.38
C GLN A 803 24.24 41.98 22.96
N LEU A 804 23.44 41.40 23.86
CA LEU A 804 22.03 41.08 23.65
C LEU A 804 21.17 41.65 24.79
N GLU A 805 19.89 41.89 24.52
CA GLU A 805 18.91 42.18 25.57
C GLU A 805 18.47 40.87 26.23
N THR A 806 18.50 40.84 27.56
CA THR A 806 17.94 39.73 28.35
C THR A 806 16.43 39.84 28.39
N ALA A 807 15.75 38.73 28.11
CA ALA A 807 14.30 38.63 28.22
C ALA A 807 13.91 38.03 29.57
N ALA A 808 12.64 38.21 29.97
CA ALA A 808 12.07 37.53 31.14
C ALA A 808 12.18 36.00 31.03
N VAL A 809 12.10 35.46 29.81
CA VAL A 809 12.45 34.08 29.45
C VAL A 809 13.37 34.13 28.24
N ASN A 810 14.58 33.61 28.37
CA ASN A 810 15.55 33.51 27.29
C ASN A 810 15.44 32.14 26.63
N SER A 811 15.46 32.11 25.31
CA SER A 811 15.49 30.87 24.51
C SER A 811 16.80 30.75 23.76
N LEU A 812 17.44 29.59 23.85
CA LEU A 812 18.65 29.25 23.11
C LEU A 812 18.38 27.99 22.28
N GLU A 813 18.81 28.01 21.02
CA GLU A 813 18.81 26.84 20.14
C GLU A 813 20.19 26.63 19.53
N VAL A 814 20.71 25.42 19.66
CA VAL A 814 21.95 24.96 19.01
C VAL A 814 21.57 23.88 18.02
N LEU A 815 21.90 24.09 16.75
CA LEU A 815 21.86 23.07 15.72
C LEU A 815 23.29 22.83 15.25
N SER A 816 23.78 21.62 15.46
CA SER A 816 25.10 21.18 15.02
C SER A 816 24.98 20.05 14.03
N GLU A 817 25.76 20.15 12.97
CA GLU A 817 26.03 19.11 11.99
C GLU A 817 27.52 18.76 12.03
N PHE A 818 27.94 17.90 11.11
CA PHE A 818 29.32 17.43 11.01
C PHE A 818 30.37 18.54 10.87
N THR A 819 30.11 19.59 10.11
CA THR A 819 31.09 20.67 9.83
C THR A 819 30.73 22.02 10.45
N TRP A 820 29.52 22.20 10.93
CA TRP A 820 29.03 23.51 11.33
C TRP A 820 28.08 23.48 12.52
N VAL A 821 28.07 24.58 13.26
CA VAL A 821 27.13 24.88 14.35
C VAL A 821 26.45 26.20 14.06
N VAL A 822 25.15 26.24 14.34
CA VAL A 822 24.32 27.45 14.35
C VAL A 822 23.72 27.62 15.72
N VAL A 823 23.76 28.86 16.22
CA VAL A 823 23.19 29.24 17.51
C VAL A 823 22.18 30.35 17.31
N LYS A 824 20.97 30.13 17.81
CA LYS A 824 19.93 31.14 17.90
C LYS A 824 19.68 31.52 19.35
N VAL A 825 19.48 32.80 19.60
CA VAL A 825 19.07 33.36 20.90
C VAL A 825 17.80 34.17 20.67
N ASN A 826 16.76 33.90 21.45
CA ASN A 826 15.45 34.58 21.36
C ASN A 826 14.89 34.60 19.93
N GLY A 827 15.00 33.46 19.25
CA GLY A 827 14.51 33.26 17.88
C GLY A 827 15.40 33.82 16.76
N LYS A 828 16.47 34.58 17.08
CA LYS A 828 17.39 35.18 16.09
C LYS A 828 18.70 34.39 15.98
N GLU A 829 19.18 34.13 14.77
CA GLU A 829 20.52 33.56 14.55
C GLU A 829 21.59 34.57 14.99
N ILE A 830 22.42 34.17 15.96
CA ILE A 830 23.44 35.03 16.57
C ILE A 830 24.83 34.67 16.11
N TRP A 831 25.11 33.37 15.96
CA TRP A 831 26.43 32.88 15.62
C TRP A 831 26.36 31.60 14.78
N ARG A 832 27.29 31.49 13.83
CA ARG A 832 27.56 30.31 13.03
C ARG A 832 29.07 30.10 12.99
N GLY A 833 29.51 28.87 13.20
CA GLY A 833 30.93 28.52 13.15
C GLY A 833 31.18 27.07 12.80
N GLY A 834 32.45 26.68 12.77
CA GLY A 834 32.86 25.30 12.54
C GLY A 834 32.51 24.39 13.72
N ALA A 835 32.09 23.16 13.43
CA ALA A 835 31.83 22.13 14.42
C ALA A 835 32.93 21.06 14.41
N PRO A 836 33.62 20.85 15.52
CA PRO A 836 34.32 19.61 15.81
C PRO A 836 33.30 18.55 16.22
N LEU A 837 33.37 17.39 15.56
CA LEU A 837 32.52 16.19 15.68
C LEU A 837 31.59 16.18 16.91
N PRO A 838 30.32 16.63 16.76
CA PRO A 838 29.43 16.76 17.90
C PRO A 838 28.98 15.40 18.42
N THR A 839 28.73 15.29 19.72
CA THR A 839 27.94 14.20 20.29
C THR A 839 26.83 14.67 21.20
N LEU A 840 25.84 13.80 21.39
CA LEU A 840 24.78 14.02 22.36
C LEU A 840 25.25 13.82 23.80
N PHE A 841 26.30 13.02 24.02
CA PHE A 841 26.76 12.72 25.37
C PHE A 841 27.24 13.99 26.09
N ARG A 842 26.65 14.29 27.25
CA ARG A 842 26.91 15.48 28.08
C ARG A 842 26.58 16.83 27.44
N SER A 843 26.15 16.87 26.18
CA SER A 843 25.59 18.05 25.55
C SER A 843 24.23 18.40 26.17
N GLY A 844 23.99 19.69 26.42
CA GLY A 844 22.79 20.12 27.13
C GLY A 844 22.91 21.51 27.73
N PHE A 845 22.17 21.77 28.80
CA PHE A 845 22.12 23.04 29.50
C PHE A 845 23.23 23.16 30.55
N VAL A 846 23.76 24.37 30.74
CA VAL A 846 24.78 24.69 31.75
C VAL A 846 24.55 26.04 32.41
N ALA A 847 24.98 26.14 33.67
CA ALA A 847 25.03 27.36 34.46
C ALA A 847 26.37 27.46 35.22
N PHE A 848 26.90 28.68 35.33
CA PHE A 848 28.11 29.05 36.07
C PHE A 848 27.77 30.17 37.04
N ASP A 849 27.78 29.88 38.34
CA ASP A 849 27.48 30.82 39.41
C ASP A 849 26.14 31.55 39.20
N ALA A 850 25.20 30.92 38.50
CA ALA A 850 23.97 31.52 38.01
C ALA A 850 22.75 30.76 38.53
N PRO A 851 21.92 31.38 39.40
CA PRO A 851 20.64 30.81 39.79
C PRO A 851 19.63 30.98 38.65
N VAL A 852 19.17 29.88 38.08
CA VAL A 852 18.30 29.82 36.90
C VAL A 852 17.15 28.84 37.08
N SER A 853 16.06 29.11 36.36
CA SER A 853 14.94 28.19 36.20
C SER A 853 14.81 27.81 34.72
N VAL A 854 14.96 26.52 34.42
CA VAL A 854 14.82 25.95 33.07
C VAL A 854 13.37 25.48 32.90
N GLU A 855 12.64 26.16 32.03
CA GLU A 855 11.22 25.89 31.77
C GLU A 855 11.02 24.87 30.65
N LYS A 856 11.98 24.79 29.74
CA LYS A 856 11.99 23.83 28.63
C LYS A 856 13.42 23.43 28.33
N LEU A 857 13.66 22.15 28.13
CA LEU A 857 14.89 21.60 27.56
C LEU A 857 14.50 20.43 26.66
N GLU A 858 14.92 20.47 25.40
CA GLU A 858 14.80 19.38 24.42
C GLU A 858 16.18 19.15 23.79
N ILE A 859 16.67 17.92 23.89
CA ILE A 859 17.95 17.49 23.35
C ILE A 859 17.68 16.32 22.41
N ALA A 860 18.15 16.40 21.16
CA ALA A 860 17.97 15.35 20.18
C ALA A 860 19.26 15.08 19.40
N GLY A 861 19.56 13.80 19.18
CA GLY A 861 20.63 13.32 18.32
C GLY A 861 20.01 12.77 17.04
N GLY A 862 20.50 13.20 15.88
CA GLY A 862 19.91 12.91 14.58
C GLY A 862 20.90 12.38 13.56
N GLY A 863 20.38 11.68 12.56
CA GLY A 863 21.16 11.15 11.44
C GLY A 863 20.34 11.10 10.15
N HIS A 864 21.04 10.79 9.06
CA HIS A 864 20.40 10.51 7.78
C HIS A 864 19.85 9.09 7.77
N GLN A 865 18.64 8.91 7.24
CA GLN A 865 18.04 7.61 7.04
C GLN A 865 18.61 6.96 5.77
N GLY A 866 18.95 5.67 5.82
CA GLY A 866 19.49 4.91 4.69
C GLY A 866 20.98 5.17 4.41
N GLY A 867 21.49 4.58 3.33
CA GLY A 867 22.88 4.74 2.87
C GLY A 867 23.88 3.79 3.54
N ILE A 868 25.17 4.12 3.44
CA ILE A 868 26.24 3.34 4.07
C ILE A 868 26.63 4.00 5.38
N LEU A 869 26.80 3.22 6.46
CA LEU A 869 27.29 3.70 7.74
C LEU A 869 28.57 2.96 8.14
N ALA A 870 29.65 3.69 8.38
CA ALA A 870 30.83 3.12 9.04
C ALA A 870 30.59 3.10 10.56
N PHE A 871 30.49 1.90 11.14
CA PHE A 871 30.32 1.70 12.58
C PHE A 871 31.65 1.23 13.18
N GLY A 872 32.24 2.06 14.03
CA GLY A 872 33.57 1.77 14.54
C GLY A 872 34.01 2.55 15.76
N ASP A 873 35.30 2.42 16.08
CA ASP A 873 35.94 3.06 17.23
C ASP A 873 36.64 4.39 16.84
N SER A 874 37.71 4.76 17.56
CA SER A 874 38.54 5.95 17.29
C SER A 874 39.07 6.04 15.86
N ILE A 875 39.30 4.91 15.19
CA ILE A 875 39.83 4.87 13.83
C ILE A 875 38.77 5.38 12.85
N THR A 876 37.53 4.89 12.95
CA THR A 876 36.38 5.41 12.18
C THR A 876 36.02 6.83 12.59
N HIS A 877 36.18 7.16 13.87
CA HIS A 877 35.83 8.45 14.40
C HIS A 877 36.75 9.59 13.90
N HIS A 878 38.06 9.49 14.15
CA HIS A 878 39.02 10.60 13.92
C HIS A 878 39.84 10.46 12.63
N CYS A 879 40.18 9.24 12.21
CA CYS A 879 41.02 9.04 11.03
C CYS A 879 40.24 9.25 9.73
N ARG A 880 38.90 9.29 9.79
CA ARG A 880 38.01 9.68 8.68
C ARG A 880 38.27 8.91 7.38
N TRP A 881 38.69 7.66 7.49
CA TRP A 881 38.95 6.81 6.34
C TRP A 881 37.70 6.60 5.48
N GLN A 882 36.52 6.61 6.09
CA GLN A 882 35.24 6.46 5.40
C GLN A 882 34.94 7.67 4.50
N ASP A 883 35.43 8.86 4.83
CA ASP A 883 35.22 10.05 4.00
C ASP A 883 36.14 10.00 2.77
N THR A 884 37.38 9.54 2.96
CA THR A 884 38.32 9.31 1.85
C THR A 884 37.84 8.17 0.96
N ALA A 885 37.35 7.07 1.53
CA ALA A 885 36.76 5.95 0.78
C ALA A 885 35.50 6.40 0.02
N GLY A 886 34.61 7.16 0.67
CA GLY A 886 33.43 7.74 0.04
C GLY A 886 33.78 8.65 -1.14
N LYS A 887 34.74 9.57 -0.96
CA LYS A 887 35.23 10.44 -2.04
C LYS A 887 35.81 9.65 -3.23
N LEU A 888 36.63 8.63 -2.97
CA LEU A 888 37.20 7.78 -4.03
C LEU A 888 36.14 6.94 -4.74
N ALA A 889 35.06 6.58 -4.04
CA ALA A 889 33.97 5.78 -4.56
C ALA A 889 32.84 6.60 -5.21
N GLY A 890 32.81 7.92 -5.00
CA GLY A 890 31.65 8.76 -5.35
C GLY A 890 30.41 8.47 -4.47
N LEU A 891 30.60 8.04 -3.22
CA LEU A 891 29.55 7.66 -2.28
C LEU A 891 29.61 8.50 -1.00
N GLU A 892 28.47 8.69 -0.34
CA GLU A 892 28.42 9.22 1.03
C GLU A 892 28.43 8.05 2.03
N ILE A 893 29.40 8.06 2.95
CA ILE A 893 29.51 7.07 4.03
C ILE A 893 29.37 7.79 5.37
N GLY A 894 28.28 7.52 6.09
CA GLY A 894 28.03 8.09 7.40
C GLY A 894 29.08 7.62 8.43
N ASN A 895 29.37 8.48 9.41
CA ASN A 895 30.32 8.20 10.47
C ASN A 895 29.60 7.87 11.79
N GLY A 896 29.41 6.57 12.05
CA GLY A 896 28.96 6.01 13.33
C GLY A 896 30.12 5.65 14.28
N GLY A 897 31.31 6.21 14.04
CA GLY A 897 32.53 5.99 14.81
C GLY A 897 32.49 6.63 16.20
N MET A 898 33.15 5.99 17.16
CA MET A 898 33.22 6.43 18.54
C MET A 898 34.60 6.20 19.16
N ALA A 899 35.34 7.28 19.41
CA ALA A 899 36.62 7.22 20.11
C ALA A 899 36.54 6.49 21.45
N CYS A 900 37.58 5.72 21.76
CA CYS A 900 37.71 4.90 22.97
C CYS A 900 36.66 3.78 23.13
N ASP A 901 35.70 3.59 22.21
CA ASP A 901 34.76 2.48 22.29
C ASP A 901 35.47 1.14 22.13
N ASP A 902 35.18 0.24 23.06
CA ASP A 902 35.32 -1.19 22.85
C ASP A 902 34.00 -1.76 22.31
N THR A 903 34.01 -3.06 22.00
CA THR A 903 32.83 -3.77 21.48
C THR A 903 31.66 -3.82 22.47
N ILE A 904 31.92 -3.71 23.79
CA ILE A 904 30.88 -3.69 24.83
C ILE A 904 30.08 -2.37 24.73
N ASN A 905 30.77 -1.24 24.64
CA ASN A 905 30.12 0.06 24.53
C ASN A 905 29.47 0.26 23.16
N ALA A 906 30.09 -0.22 22.07
CA ALA A 906 29.47 -0.24 20.76
C ALA A 906 28.14 -1.01 20.76
N ARG A 907 28.08 -2.16 21.46
CA ARG A 907 26.85 -2.94 21.60
C ARG A 907 25.72 -2.17 22.29
N LYS A 908 26.03 -1.35 23.32
CA LYS A 908 25.02 -0.56 24.05
C LYS A 908 24.34 0.51 23.18
N ARG A 909 25.04 1.04 22.18
CA ARG A 909 24.54 2.10 21.28
C ARG A 909 24.08 1.60 19.90
N LEU A 910 24.11 0.28 19.66
CA LEU A 910 23.78 -0.30 18.36
C LEU A 910 22.37 0.08 17.86
N GLU A 911 21.38 0.02 18.75
CA GLU A 911 19.99 0.32 18.37
C GLU A 911 19.82 1.81 18.05
N SER A 912 20.43 2.71 18.84
CA SER A 912 20.26 4.16 18.71
C SER A 912 21.08 4.79 17.58
N ASP A 913 22.32 4.31 17.39
CA ASP A 913 23.29 4.95 16.50
C ASP A 913 23.35 4.30 15.11
N VAL A 914 22.82 3.08 14.98
CA VAL A 914 22.92 2.30 13.74
C VAL A 914 21.55 1.85 13.27
N ILE A 915 20.84 1.02 14.04
CA ILE A 915 19.61 0.39 13.56
C ILE A 915 18.50 1.42 13.33
N ALA A 916 18.36 2.40 14.22
CA ALA A 916 17.35 3.44 14.08
C ALA A 916 17.56 4.36 12.87
N LEU A 917 18.77 4.38 12.28
CA LEU A 917 19.06 5.09 11.04
C LEU A 917 18.73 4.26 9.78
N GLN A 918 18.45 2.97 9.96
CA GLN A 918 18.15 2.03 8.87
C GLN A 918 19.16 2.09 7.71
N PRO A 919 20.48 1.99 7.96
CA PRO A 919 21.48 1.98 6.89
C PRO A 919 21.34 0.70 6.05
N ASP A 920 21.69 0.79 4.78
CA ASP A 920 21.64 -0.31 3.83
C ASP A 920 22.84 -1.24 3.98
N LEU A 921 23.95 -0.66 4.41
CA LEU A 921 25.22 -1.33 4.63
C LEU A 921 25.94 -0.73 5.83
N VAL A 922 26.42 -1.58 6.72
CA VAL A 922 27.33 -1.21 7.81
C VAL A 922 28.74 -1.71 7.52
N LEU A 923 29.71 -0.80 7.55
CA LEU A 923 31.13 -1.13 7.55
C LEU A 923 31.60 -1.23 9.01
N LEU A 924 31.88 -2.44 9.46
CA LEU A 924 32.14 -2.74 10.86
C LEU A 924 33.64 -2.81 11.15
N LEU A 925 34.19 -1.80 11.81
CA LEU A 925 35.58 -1.77 12.29
C LEU A 925 35.61 -1.53 13.80
N LEU A 926 35.60 -2.61 14.58
CA LEU A 926 35.54 -2.56 16.03
C LEU A 926 36.42 -3.64 16.67
N GLY A 927 36.97 -3.31 17.83
CA GLY A 927 37.69 -4.26 18.70
C GLY A 927 39.11 -3.83 19.05
N THR A 928 39.60 -2.70 18.53
CA THR A 928 40.97 -2.24 18.82
C THR A 928 41.17 -1.90 20.31
N ASN A 929 40.12 -1.46 21.00
CA ASN A 929 40.20 -1.06 22.42
C ASN A 929 39.91 -2.20 23.40
N ASN A 930 39.62 -3.42 22.90
CA ASN A 930 39.32 -4.55 23.78
C ASN A 930 40.59 -5.15 24.39
N SER A 931 40.56 -5.39 25.69
CA SER A 931 41.62 -6.12 26.42
C SER A 931 41.62 -7.63 26.16
N SER A 932 40.52 -8.18 25.62
CA SER A 932 40.35 -9.60 25.32
C SER A 932 39.76 -9.81 23.93
N ALA A 933 40.52 -10.48 23.06
CA ALA A 933 40.05 -10.88 21.73
C ALA A 933 38.81 -11.80 21.79
N THR A 934 38.70 -12.68 22.78
CA THR A 934 37.56 -13.60 22.91
C THR A 934 36.28 -12.85 23.27
N GLN A 935 36.39 -11.87 24.19
CA GLN A 935 35.25 -11.02 24.54
C GLN A 935 34.82 -10.18 23.33
N ALA A 936 35.78 -9.56 22.65
CA ALA A 936 35.51 -8.76 21.47
C ALA A 936 34.79 -9.56 20.37
N MET A 937 35.25 -10.78 20.11
CA MET A 937 34.61 -11.66 19.13
C MET A 937 33.17 -12.00 19.54
N THR A 938 32.92 -12.24 20.84
CA THR A 938 31.57 -12.54 21.35
C THR A 938 30.60 -11.40 21.07
N ASP A 939 31.00 -10.16 21.36
CA ASP A 939 30.18 -8.99 21.10
C ASP A 939 30.03 -8.67 19.61
N LEU A 940 31.08 -8.87 18.80
CA LEU A 940 31.01 -8.72 17.34
C LEU A 940 30.05 -9.72 16.71
N LYS A 941 30.03 -10.99 17.15
CA LYS A 941 29.03 -11.97 16.70
C LYS A 941 27.61 -11.48 17.00
N TYR A 942 27.38 -10.93 18.19
CA TYR A 942 26.09 -10.36 18.56
C TYR A 942 25.71 -9.17 17.66
N ILE A 943 26.60 -8.20 17.50
CA ILE A 943 26.38 -6.99 16.69
C ILE A 943 26.02 -7.39 15.25
N ILE A 944 26.83 -8.27 14.64
CA ILE A 944 26.62 -8.74 13.27
C ILE A 944 25.26 -9.44 13.11
N ARG A 945 24.92 -10.37 14.02
CA ARG A 945 23.64 -11.09 13.97
C ARG A 945 22.47 -10.14 14.12
N ARG A 946 22.59 -9.16 15.02
CA ARG A 946 21.55 -8.17 15.25
C ARG A 946 21.37 -7.25 14.05
N LEU A 947 22.44 -6.79 13.41
CA LEU A 947 22.36 -6.03 12.16
C LEU A 947 21.68 -6.83 11.05
N ARG A 948 22.05 -8.11 10.87
CA ARG A 948 21.43 -8.98 9.86
C ARG A 948 19.94 -9.22 10.12
N SER A 949 19.52 -9.41 11.37
CA SER A 949 18.09 -9.56 11.69
C SER A 949 17.30 -8.25 11.51
N ALA A 950 17.98 -7.09 11.55
CA ALA A 950 17.42 -5.80 11.13
C ALA A 950 17.44 -5.60 9.61
N ARG A 951 17.84 -6.61 8.82
CA ARG A 951 18.01 -6.57 7.35
C ARG A 951 19.08 -5.57 6.87
N ILE A 952 20.08 -5.29 7.70
CA ILE A 952 21.21 -4.42 7.37
C ILE A 952 22.38 -5.29 6.88
N ASN A 953 22.93 -4.99 5.70
CA ASN A 953 24.11 -5.70 5.19
C ASN A 953 25.35 -5.30 6.00
N VAL A 954 26.34 -6.19 6.10
CA VAL A 954 27.55 -5.93 6.89
C VAL A 954 28.79 -6.34 6.10
N ILE A 955 29.77 -5.43 6.01
CA ILE A 955 31.16 -5.78 5.71
C ILE A 955 31.94 -5.69 7.01
N VAL A 956 32.63 -6.76 7.37
CA VAL A 956 33.52 -6.79 8.53
C VAL A 956 34.92 -6.38 8.11
N CYS A 957 35.51 -5.42 8.81
CA CYS A 957 36.89 -5.00 8.57
C CYS A 957 37.80 -5.56 9.66
N THR A 958 38.98 -6.05 9.27
CA THR A 958 40.01 -6.44 10.25
C THR A 958 40.55 -5.22 10.99
N ILE A 959 40.93 -5.43 12.25
CA ILE A 959 41.63 -4.43 13.05
C ILE A 959 42.99 -4.18 12.44
N LEU A 960 43.47 -2.94 12.47
CA LEU A 960 44.75 -2.54 11.89
C LEU A 960 45.96 -3.13 12.66
N PRO A 961 47.14 -3.25 12.01
CA PRO A 961 48.39 -3.61 12.67
C PRO A 961 48.78 -2.58 13.71
N ARG A 962 49.41 -3.02 14.80
CA ARG A 962 49.69 -2.18 15.97
C ARG A 962 50.81 -2.72 16.84
N PRO A 963 51.44 -1.86 17.68
CA PRO A 963 52.30 -2.32 18.76
C PRO A 963 51.57 -3.32 19.67
N GLN A 964 52.29 -4.34 20.12
CA GLN A 964 51.75 -5.48 20.89
C GLN A 964 50.65 -6.23 20.12
N PRO A 965 51.01 -6.90 19.00
CA PRO A 965 50.06 -7.36 18.00
C PRO A 965 49.22 -8.57 18.44
N GLU A 966 49.59 -9.25 19.52
CA GLU A 966 49.02 -10.54 19.95
C GLU A 966 47.48 -10.55 19.97
N GLN A 967 46.87 -9.50 20.54
CA GLN A 967 45.41 -9.39 20.62
C GLN A 967 44.77 -9.11 19.26
N ALA A 968 45.35 -8.19 18.47
CA ALA A 968 44.84 -7.86 17.13
C ALA A 968 44.94 -9.05 16.18
N VAL A 969 46.08 -9.77 16.20
CA VAL A 969 46.30 -11.00 15.42
C VAL A 969 45.31 -12.08 15.83
N LYS A 970 45.13 -12.29 17.13
CA LYS A 970 44.18 -13.29 17.65
C LYS A 970 42.74 -12.96 17.24
N LEU A 971 42.31 -11.70 17.39
CA LEU A 971 40.95 -11.28 17.03
C LEU A 971 40.73 -11.34 15.51
N ASN A 972 41.68 -10.87 14.69
CA ASN A 972 41.59 -10.95 13.24
C ASN A 972 41.51 -12.41 12.76
N ARG A 973 42.24 -13.34 13.39
CA ARG A 973 42.12 -14.78 13.11
C ARG A 973 40.70 -15.28 13.38
N LEU A 974 40.11 -14.93 14.52
CA LEU A 974 38.74 -15.30 14.88
C LEU A 974 37.70 -14.68 13.93
N LEU A 975 37.89 -13.42 13.54
CA LEU A 975 37.02 -12.71 12.60
C LEU A 975 37.05 -13.36 11.21
N ARG A 976 38.24 -13.67 10.69
CA ARG A 976 38.40 -14.39 9.42
C ARG A 976 37.69 -15.75 9.46
N GLN A 977 37.89 -16.52 10.52
CA GLN A 977 37.23 -17.82 10.69
C GLN A 977 35.71 -17.67 10.71
N TYR A 978 35.18 -16.76 11.52
CA TYR A 978 33.74 -16.55 11.65
C TYR A 978 33.09 -16.04 10.36
N CYS A 979 33.71 -15.06 9.70
CA CYS A 979 33.18 -14.51 8.46
C CYS A 979 33.16 -15.57 7.34
N ARG A 980 34.17 -16.45 7.30
CA ARG A 980 34.20 -17.60 6.37
C ARG A 980 33.07 -18.59 6.64
N GLN A 981 32.84 -18.93 7.92
CA GLN A 981 31.79 -19.87 8.33
C GLN A 981 30.37 -19.33 8.02
N GLU A 982 30.13 -18.06 8.29
CA GLU A 982 28.81 -17.42 8.18
C GLU A 982 28.57 -16.71 6.84
N GLN A 983 29.51 -16.89 5.90
CA GLN A 983 29.52 -16.27 4.56
C GLN A 983 29.34 -14.73 4.61
N ILE A 984 30.04 -14.08 5.55
CA ILE A 984 30.07 -12.63 5.69
C ILE A 984 31.28 -12.08 4.93
N LEU A 985 31.07 -11.01 4.16
CA LEU A 985 32.18 -10.38 3.48
C LEU A 985 33.12 -9.68 4.48
N LEU A 986 34.41 -9.97 4.36
CA LEU A 986 35.45 -9.38 5.18
C LEU A 986 36.48 -8.66 4.31
N HIS A 987 36.87 -7.45 4.73
CA HIS A 987 37.99 -6.71 4.13
C HIS A 987 39.20 -6.69 5.05
N ASP A 988 40.35 -7.05 4.52
CA ASP A 988 41.56 -7.33 5.29
C ASP A 988 42.57 -6.18 5.26
N TRP A 989 42.25 -5.07 5.94
CA TRP A 989 43.21 -3.96 6.10
C TRP A 989 44.45 -4.34 6.90
N TYR A 990 44.38 -5.34 7.79
CA TYR A 990 45.56 -5.82 8.50
C TYR A 990 46.64 -6.26 7.51
N GLU A 991 46.29 -7.10 6.54
CA GLU A 991 47.24 -7.63 5.56
C GLU A 991 47.85 -6.52 4.69
N VAL A 992 47.05 -5.52 4.30
CA VAL A 992 47.51 -4.39 3.47
C VAL A 992 48.58 -3.56 4.18
N MET A 993 48.42 -3.37 5.49
CA MET A 993 49.19 -2.37 6.25
C MET A 993 50.30 -2.96 7.13
N ASN A 994 50.36 -4.29 7.26
CA ASN A 994 51.28 -5.00 8.14
C ASN A 994 52.72 -4.98 7.61
N ASP A 995 53.70 -4.72 8.48
CA ASP A 995 55.13 -4.76 8.17
C ASP A 995 55.73 -6.18 8.13
N GLY A 996 54.91 -7.20 8.42
CA GLY A 996 55.32 -8.61 8.51
C GLY A 996 55.56 -9.08 9.95
N ASN A 997 55.76 -8.16 10.90
CA ASN A 997 55.96 -8.44 12.32
C ASN A 997 54.72 -8.11 13.17
N GLY A 998 53.62 -7.76 12.53
CA GLY A 998 52.35 -7.43 13.15
C GLY A 998 52.17 -5.94 13.48
N ASN A 999 53.15 -5.10 13.17
CA ASN A 999 53.09 -3.65 13.31
C ASN A 999 52.67 -2.99 12.00
N MET A 1000 52.26 -1.72 12.08
CA MET A 1000 51.94 -0.93 10.89
C MET A 1000 53.23 -0.53 10.16
N LYS A 1001 53.26 -0.62 8.83
CA LYS A 1001 54.37 -0.10 8.03
C LYS A 1001 54.59 1.39 8.36
N LYS A 1002 55.85 1.79 8.60
CA LYS A 1002 56.22 3.16 9.01
C LYS A 1002 55.66 4.26 8.10
N GLU A 1003 55.52 3.98 6.81
CA GLU A 1003 54.95 4.93 5.84
C GLU A 1003 53.44 5.16 6.00
N TYR A 1004 52.71 4.25 6.67
CA TYR A 1004 51.26 4.33 6.89
C TYR A 1004 50.89 4.78 8.31
N GLY A 1005 51.82 4.72 9.26
CA GLY A 1005 51.63 5.15 10.64
C GLY A 1005 52.74 4.63 11.55
N GLY A 1006 52.75 5.09 12.81
CA GLY A 1006 53.75 4.71 13.82
C GLY A 1006 53.19 3.99 15.04
N ASP A 1007 51.86 3.96 15.19
CA ASP A 1007 51.15 3.45 16.35
C ASP A 1007 49.85 2.71 15.93
N VAL A 1008 48.71 3.00 16.56
CA VAL A 1008 47.39 2.43 16.24
C VAL A 1008 46.61 3.25 15.22
N HIS A 1009 46.98 4.52 14.99
CA HIS A 1009 46.24 5.44 14.12
C HIS A 1009 46.98 5.63 12.79
N PRO A 1010 46.32 5.37 11.65
CA PRO A 1010 46.93 5.62 10.36
C PRO A 1010 47.15 7.11 10.12
N ASN A 1011 48.29 7.46 9.51
CA ASN A 1011 48.55 8.80 8.98
C ASN A 1011 47.77 9.01 7.65
N THR A 1012 47.89 10.17 7.02
CA THR A 1012 47.23 10.49 5.74
C THR A 1012 47.45 9.42 4.67
N ARG A 1013 48.69 8.94 4.51
CA ARG A 1013 49.05 7.89 3.52
C ARG A 1013 48.45 6.53 3.91
N GLY A 1014 48.40 6.21 5.20
CA GLY A 1014 47.71 5.06 5.74
C GLY A 1014 46.21 5.07 5.45
N ILE A 1015 45.56 6.23 5.62
CA ILE A 1015 44.13 6.42 5.31
C ILE A 1015 43.88 6.25 3.80
N GLU A 1016 44.75 6.82 2.96
CA GLU A 1016 44.65 6.66 1.50
C GLU A 1016 44.78 5.21 1.07
N VAL A 1017 45.73 4.44 1.61
CA VAL A 1017 45.88 3.01 1.25
C VAL A 1017 44.74 2.16 1.79
N MET A 1018 44.19 2.48 2.97
CA MET A 1018 42.97 1.84 3.47
C MET A 1018 41.79 2.07 2.52
N ALA A 1019 41.55 3.32 2.14
CA ALA A 1019 40.46 3.69 1.27
C ALA A 1019 40.61 3.08 -0.14
N ARG A 1020 41.81 3.16 -0.74
CA ARG A 1020 42.08 2.55 -2.05
C ARG A 1020 41.92 1.03 -2.02
N SER A 1021 42.57 0.34 -1.07
CA SER A 1021 42.45 -1.12 -0.98
C SER A 1021 41.02 -1.60 -0.81
N PHE A 1022 40.20 -0.83 -0.09
CA PHE A 1022 38.78 -1.12 0.11
C PHE A 1022 37.97 -0.94 -1.18
N ILE A 1023 38.13 0.18 -1.88
CA ILE A 1023 37.35 0.51 -3.09
C ILE A 1023 37.84 -0.23 -4.34
N GLU A 1024 39.13 -0.54 -4.43
CA GLU A 1024 39.73 -1.27 -5.55
C GLU A 1024 39.52 -2.78 -5.45
N ASN A 1025 39.19 -3.31 -4.26
CA ASN A 1025 38.84 -4.72 -4.11
C ASN A 1025 37.56 -5.04 -4.90
N PRO A 1026 37.63 -5.85 -5.97
CA PRO A 1026 36.48 -6.08 -6.86
C PRO A 1026 35.30 -6.74 -6.14
N VAL A 1027 35.56 -7.56 -5.11
CA VAL A 1027 34.52 -8.22 -4.32
C VAL A 1027 33.83 -7.22 -3.41
N VAL A 1028 34.58 -6.35 -2.74
CA VAL A 1028 34.05 -5.28 -1.90
C VAL A 1028 33.28 -4.27 -2.74
N LYS A 1029 33.85 -3.80 -3.85
CA LYS A 1029 33.17 -2.89 -4.78
C LYS A 1029 31.87 -3.50 -5.29
N LYS A 1030 31.89 -4.77 -5.72
CA LYS A 1030 30.70 -5.50 -6.14
C LYS A 1030 29.71 -5.64 -4.99
N PHE A 1031 30.14 -5.88 -3.75
CA PHE A 1031 29.24 -6.01 -2.62
C PHE A 1031 28.65 -4.69 -2.16
N ILE A 1032 29.42 -3.59 -2.19
CA ILE A 1032 28.93 -2.23 -1.93
C ILE A 1032 27.89 -1.90 -2.97
N LEU A 1033 28.21 -2.04 -4.26
CA LEU A 1033 27.24 -1.90 -5.34
C LEU A 1033 26.05 -2.84 -5.11
N GLN A 1034 26.22 -4.12 -4.83
CA GLN A 1034 25.11 -5.02 -4.51
C GLN A 1034 24.36 -4.73 -3.22
N SER A 1035 24.89 -3.87 -2.33
CA SER A 1035 24.27 -3.44 -1.07
C SER A 1035 23.64 -2.04 -1.20
N THR A 1036 24.08 -1.24 -2.17
CA THR A 1036 23.62 0.14 -2.44
C THR A 1036 22.92 0.30 -3.79
N GLU A 1037 23.41 -0.32 -4.88
CA GLU A 1037 22.59 -0.75 -6.05
C GLU A 1037 21.58 -1.81 -5.63
N ARG A 1038 21.69 -2.35 -4.40
CA ARG A 1038 20.53 -2.91 -3.70
C ARG A 1038 19.45 -1.84 -3.47
N LYS A 1039 19.30 -0.84 -4.37
CA LYS A 1039 18.30 0.21 -4.47
C LYS A 1039 18.07 0.71 -5.92
N ASP A 1040 18.85 0.23 -6.89
CA ASP A 1040 18.80 0.61 -8.32
C ASP A 1040 18.63 -0.58 -9.30
N LYS A 1041 18.38 -1.79 -8.78
CA LYS A 1041 17.97 -2.99 -9.56
C LYS A 1041 16.86 -3.74 -8.83
#